data_AF-A0A852N3Y0-F1
#
_entry.id   AF-A0A852N3Y0-F1
#
_cell.length_a   1.000
_cell.length_b   1.000
_cell.length_c   1.000
_cell.angle_alpha   90.00
_cell.angle_beta   90.00
_cell.angle_gamma   90.00
#
_symmetry.space_group_name_H-M   'P 1'
#
loop_
_entity.id
_entity.type
_entity.pdbx_description
1 polymer ?
#
loop_
_entity_poly.entity_id
_entity_poly.type
_entity_poly.pdbx_seq_one_letter_code
_entity_poly.pdbx_strand_id
1 'polypeptide(L)'
;RCKCNGHASECVKNELGKLVCNCKHNTFGVDCEKCLPFFNDRPWRRATAESANECLPCDCSGRSQECYFDPELYRATGHGGHCTSCAGNTDGPRCERCRDSFYRLGSQEACLPCSCNPVGSLSTQCDSYGQCSCKPGVMGEKCDRCQPGFHSLSEAGCRPCSCNAAGSTGECNIETGRCACKDNVEGFHCERCKPGFFHLDSSNPRGCTPCFCFGHSSVCTSAVGYSIHSITSNFEFGEDEWRAEQRDGLEVSLQWSAETQDISVISDTYFPMYFVAPRKFLGNQVLSYGQNLTFSFRVDRRDTRLSAEDLVLEGAGLRVSVPLIAQGNSYPRENVQTYTFRLHEAADYPWRPALTAFEFQKLLHNLTSIKIRGTYSERSAGHLDDVTITSARPGPGVPVAWVESCSCPVGYEGQFCEHCTSGYRRETPSLGPYSPCVPCTCNGHSETCDPETGRCNCRDNTAGTHCEKCSDGYYGDATVGTASDCQPCPCPGISSCAIVPRTKEVVCTSCQAGTTGKRCELCDDAYFGDPLGRNGAVRPCRLCQCNDNIDPNAVGNCDRQTGECLKCIYNTAGFYCDRCKDGFFGNPLAPDPADKCRACHCNPYGTVNQQTTCNQVTGQCECLSHVTGRDCSACEPGFFNLQSGHGCERCNCHALGSTNGQCDIRTGQCECQPGVTGQHCDRCEGNHFGFGSQGCKPCDCDPEGSRSLQCQENGHCECKEGFVGSRCNQCEENYFYNRSWPGCQECPACYRLVKDKVVEQRQRLGELENLIANLGTREETVTDEAFEERLKQAEREVTELLEEAQKSKDVDQGLMDRLKDVNSTLVSQLNRLRNIQGTVRDTENLAEQARVRVEDTEDLISLASDMLEKAKMAADNVVSVLLRSHTAGRG
;
A
#
# COMPACT_ATOMS: atom_id res chain seq x y z
N ARG A 1 -68.33 73.14 -130.82
CA ARG A 1 -67.07 72.34 -130.83
C ARG A 1 -66.45 72.48 -129.45
N CYS A 2 -66.19 71.39 -128.72
CA CYS A 2 -65.61 71.48 -127.38
C CYS A 2 -64.10 71.28 -127.45
N LYS A 3 -63.37 71.89 -126.52
CA LYS A 3 -61.91 71.84 -126.46
C LYS A 3 -61.49 70.67 -125.58
N CYS A 4 -61.27 69.50 -126.17
CA CYS A 4 -60.95 68.28 -125.42
C CYS A 4 -59.47 67.92 -125.40
N ASN A 5 -58.58 68.88 -125.73
CA ASN A 5 -57.13 68.73 -125.80
C ASN A 5 -56.63 67.53 -126.64
N GLY A 6 -57.45 67.05 -127.59
CA GLY A 6 -57.16 65.90 -128.45
C GLY A 6 -57.52 64.53 -127.86
N HIS A 7 -58.15 64.48 -126.68
CA HIS A 7 -58.48 63.23 -125.98
C HIS A 7 -59.97 62.84 -126.05
N ALA A 8 -60.80 63.46 -126.89
CA ALA A 8 -62.19 63.02 -127.09
C ALA A 8 -62.62 63.22 -128.54
N SER A 9 -63.39 62.26 -129.08
CA SER A 9 -64.00 62.35 -130.40
C SER A 9 -65.37 63.04 -130.37
N GLU A 10 -66.00 63.15 -129.20
CA GLU A 10 -67.34 63.71 -129.01
C GLU A 10 -67.50 64.42 -127.65
N CYS A 11 -68.56 65.22 -127.52
CA CYS A 11 -68.94 65.87 -126.26
C CYS A 11 -70.35 65.47 -125.85
N VAL A 12 -70.57 65.35 -124.55
CA VAL A 12 -71.87 65.03 -123.96
C VAL A 12 -72.33 66.17 -123.04
N LYS A 13 -73.62 66.26 -122.74
CA LYS A 13 -74.13 67.22 -121.75
C LYS A 13 -74.06 66.61 -120.36
N ASN A 14 -73.48 67.32 -119.39
CA ASN A 14 -73.47 66.90 -117.99
C ASN A 14 -74.83 67.15 -117.31
N GLU A 15 -74.96 66.77 -116.02
CA GLU A 15 -76.19 66.93 -115.21
C GLU A 15 -76.68 68.39 -115.09
N LEU A 16 -75.80 69.37 -115.32
CA LEU A 16 -76.11 70.81 -115.32
C LEU A 16 -76.36 71.37 -116.74
N GLY A 17 -76.49 70.50 -117.75
CA GLY A 17 -76.74 70.88 -119.14
C GLY A 17 -75.55 71.49 -119.88
N LYS A 18 -74.36 71.55 -119.26
CA LYS A 18 -73.11 72.04 -119.89
C LYS A 18 -72.46 70.95 -120.75
N LEU A 19 -71.97 71.35 -121.92
CA LEU A 19 -71.17 70.48 -122.81
C LEU A 19 -69.81 70.18 -122.17
N VAL A 20 -69.54 68.90 -121.93
CA VAL A 20 -68.29 68.35 -121.37
C VAL A 20 -67.76 67.29 -122.33
N CYS A 21 -66.44 67.19 -122.46
CA CYS A 21 -65.82 66.20 -123.34
C CYS A 21 -66.04 64.75 -122.85
N ASN A 22 -66.35 63.82 -123.78
CA ASN A 22 -66.36 62.38 -123.47
C ASN A 22 -64.92 61.83 -123.52
N CYS A 23 -64.16 62.11 -122.47
CA CYS A 23 -62.71 61.89 -122.45
C CYS A 23 -62.32 60.42 -122.66
N LYS A 24 -61.29 60.21 -123.48
CA LYS A 24 -60.56 58.97 -123.78
C LYS A 24 -59.10 59.13 -123.35
N HIS A 25 -58.25 58.15 -123.65
CA HIS A 25 -56.81 58.19 -123.35
C HIS A 25 -56.52 58.39 -121.84
N ASN A 26 -57.40 57.85 -120.99
CA ASN A 26 -57.36 57.94 -119.53
C ASN A 26 -57.30 59.37 -118.96
N THR A 27 -57.96 60.32 -119.62
CA THR A 27 -58.08 61.72 -119.17
C THR A 27 -59.47 62.02 -118.62
N PHE A 28 -59.59 63.07 -117.80
CA PHE A 28 -60.87 63.57 -117.28
C PHE A 28 -60.82 65.08 -117.03
N GLY A 29 -61.97 65.64 -116.68
CA GLY A 29 -62.17 67.09 -116.56
C GLY A 29 -63.12 67.61 -117.63
N VAL A 30 -63.43 68.90 -117.58
CA VAL A 30 -64.39 69.51 -118.53
C VAL A 30 -63.83 69.46 -119.96
N ASP A 31 -62.52 69.65 -120.08
CA ASP A 31 -61.74 69.75 -121.32
C ASP A 31 -60.74 68.57 -121.46
N CYS A 32 -60.87 67.51 -120.66
CA CYS A 32 -59.89 66.42 -120.54
C CYS A 32 -58.49 66.91 -120.10
N GLU A 33 -58.44 67.94 -119.26
CA GLU A 33 -57.24 68.65 -118.84
C GLU A 33 -56.46 67.99 -117.69
N LYS A 34 -56.93 66.85 -117.17
CA LYS A 34 -56.29 66.08 -116.11
C LYS A 34 -56.24 64.59 -116.49
N CYS A 35 -55.29 63.86 -115.91
CA CYS A 35 -55.31 62.40 -115.96
C CYS A 35 -56.32 61.82 -114.99
N LEU A 36 -57.03 60.75 -115.37
CA LEU A 36 -57.92 60.03 -114.45
C LEU A 36 -57.19 59.67 -113.15
N PRO A 37 -57.89 59.58 -112.01
CA PRO A 37 -57.32 59.02 -110.78
C PRO A 37 -56.61 57.70 -111.06
N PHE A 38 -55.44 57.49 -110.45
CA PHE A 38 -54.53 56.35 -110.68
C PHE A 38 -53.74 56.34 -112.01
N PHE A 39 -54.00 57.25 -112.97
CA PHE A 39 -53.27 57.33 -114.24
C PHE A 39 -52.18 58.42 -114.26
N ASN A 40 -51.47 58.57 -113.15
CA ASN A 40 -50.49 59.65 -112.95
C ASN A 40 -49.04 59.21 -113.11
N ASP A 41 -48.73 58.15 -113.86
CA ASP A 41 -47.34 57.66 -114.01
C ASP A 41 -46.47 58.56 -114.89
N ARG A 42 -47.09 59.42 -115.71
CA ARG A 42 -46.40 60.41 -116.53
C ARG A 42 -47.14 61.75 -116.51
N PRO A 43 -46.48 62.88 -116.79
CA PRO A 43 -47.15 64.17 -116.75
C PRO A 43 -48.17 64.26 -117.89
N TRP A 44 -49.35 64.83 -117.60
CA TRP A 44 -50.38 65.07 -118.60
C TRP A 44 -49.84 65.92 -119.76
N ARG A 45 -50.18 65.53 -120.99
CA ARG A 45 -49.87 66.29 -122.22
C ARG A 45 -51.01 66.16 -123.20
N ARG A 46 -51.22 67.20 -124.02
CA ARG A 46 -52.20 67.19 -125.10
C ARG A 46 -51.87 66.11 -126.13
N ALA A 47 -52.87 65.46 -126.71
CA ALA A 47 -52.65 64.52 -127.83
C ALA A 47 -52.17 65.26 -129.09
N THR A 48 -51.32 64.60 -129.87
CA THR A 48 -50.83 65.07 -131.18
C THR A 48 -51.28 64.11 -132.29
N ALA A 49 -50.98 64.42 -133.55
CA ALA A 49 -51.29 63.54 -134.68
C ALA A 49 -50.52 62.21 -134.62
N GLU A 50 -49.39 62.17 -133.93
CA GLU A 50 -48.46 61.03 -133.87
C GLU A 50 -48.56 60.23 -132.57
N SER A 51 -49.07 60.84 -131.49
CA SER A 51 -49.18 60.22 -130.17
C SER A 51 -50.44 60.69 -129.45
N ALA A 52 -51.21 59.72 -128.94
CA ALA A 52 -52.37 60.00 -128.11
C ALA A 52 -52.01 60.67 -126.77
N ASN A 53 -50.73 60.59 -126.36
CA ASN A 53 -50.22 61.09 -125.07
C ASN A 53 -51.13 60.71 -123.90
N GLU A 54 -51.64 59.48 -123.93
CA GLU A 54 -52.55 58.93 -122.95
C GLU A 54 -51.95 58.94 -121.54
N CYS A 55 -52.77 59.15 -120.54
CA CYS A 55 -52.30 59.02 -119.17
C CYS A 55 -52.03 57.53 -118.87
N LEU A 56 -50.89 57.26 -118.25
CA LEU A 56 -50.45 55.90 -117.95
C LEU A 56 -50.79 55.53 -116.49
N PRO A 57 -51.32 54.31 -116.25
CA PRO A 57 -51.63 53.84 -114.90
C PRO A 57 -50.36 53.78 -114.06
N CYS A 58 -50.46 54.15 -112.79
CA CYS A 58 -49.40 53.93 -111.83
C CYS A 58 -49.21 52.44 -111.55
N ASP A 59 -47.95 52.01 -111.42
CA ASP A 59 -47.60 50.67 -110.98
C ASP A 59 -47.43 50.66 -109.46
N CYS A 60 -48.49 50.32 -108.72
CA CYS A 60 -48.47 50.21 -107.26
C CYS A 60 -48.35 48.77 -106.75
N SER A 61 -47.81 47.85 -107.56
CA SER A 61 -47.67 46.42 -107.22
C SER A 61 -49.00 45.75 -106.78
N GLY A 62 -50.15 46.29 -107.20
CA GLY A 62 -51.48 45.87 -106.77
C GLY A 62 -51.84 46.18 -105.32
N ARG A 63 -51.05 47.01 -104.62
CA ARG A 63 -51.21 47.34 -103.19
C ARG A 63 -51.76 48.76 -102.95
N SER A 64 -51.95 49.57 -103.98
CA SER A 64 -52.71 50.82 -103.90
C SER A 64 -53.50 51.05 -105.20
N GLN A 65 -54.57 51.85 -105.09
CA GLN A 65 -55.36 52.37 -106.22
C GLN A 65 -55.31 53.90 -106.29
N GLU A 66 -54.38 54.51 -105.54
CA GLU A 66 -54.20 55.96 -105.48
C GLU A 66 -52.72 56.30 -105.70
N CYS A 67 -52.45 57.28 -106.55
CA CYS A 67 -51.11 57.79 -106.80
C CYS A 67 -51.15 59.24 -107.27
N TYR A 68 -50.06 59.97 -107.06
CA TYR A 68 -49.83 61.28 -107.64
C TYR A 68 -48.58 61.26 -108.54
N PHE A 69 -48.46 62.26 -109.40
CA PHE A 69 -47.28 62.41 -110.25
C PHE A 69 -46.14 63.11 -109.48
N ASP A 70 -45.02 62.43 -109.33
CA ASP A 70 -43.78 62.92 -108.75
C ASP A 70 -42.76 63.26 -109.88
N PRO A 71 -42.47 64.56 -110.09
CA PRO A 71 -41.55 64.99 -111.15
C PRO A 71 -40.10 64.55 -110.94
N GLU A 72 -39.68 64.29 -109.70
CA GLU A 72 -38.32 63.85 -109.39
C GLU A 72 -38.16 62.35 -109.65
N LEU A 73 -39.14 61.55 -109.24
CA LEU A 73 -39.20 60.12 -109.54
C LEU A 73 -39.20 59.86 -111.05
N TYR A 74 -39.97 60.65 -111.80
CA TYR A 74 -40.04 60.56 -113.26
C TYR A 74 -38.70 60.87 -113.94
N ARG A 75 -37.97 61.87 -113.44
CA ARG A 75 -36.62 62.20 -113.96
C ARG A 75 -35.62 61.08 -113.67
N ALA A 76 -35.74 60.42 -112.52
CA ALA A 76 -34.81 59.39 -112.10
C ALA A 76 -35.05 58.02 -112.77
N THR A 77 -36.31 57.63 -112.97
CA THR A 77 -36.68 56.25 -113.35
C THR A 77 -37.44 56.14 -114.68
N GLY A 78 -37.90 57.26 -115.24
CA GLY A 78 -38.85 57.27 -116.37
C GLY A 78 -40.30 57.03 -115.97
N HIS A 79 -40.57 56.74 -114.70
CA HIS A 79 -41.89 56.54 -114.09
C HIS A 79 -42.11 57.55 -112.99
N GLY A 80 -43.26 58.21 -112.98
CA GLY A 80 -43.59 59.32 -112.09
C GLY A 80 -44.70 59.00 -111.11
N GLY A 81 -45.31 57.83 -111.18
CA GLY A 81 -46.39 57.45 -110.29
C GLY A 81 -45.86 57.16 -108.89
N HIS A 82 -46.16 58.03 -107.93
CA HIS A 82 -45.91 57.79 -106.52
C HIS A 82 -47.21 57.37 -105.84
N CYS A 83 -47.27 56.11 -105.44
CA CYS A 83 -48.43 55.50 -104.81
C CYS A 83 -48.63 56.02 -103.39
N THR A 84 -49.88 56.36 -103.03
CA THR A 84 -50.26 56.75 -101.67
C THR A 84 -51.13 55.68 -101.04
N SER A 85 -51.26 55.67 -99.71
CA SER A 85 -52.17 54.74 -99.01
C SER A 85 -51.87 53.24 -99.29
N CYS A 86 -50.60 52.86 -99.46
CA CYS A 86 -50.17 51.48 -99.71
C CYS A 86 -50.72 50.49 -98.66
N ALA A 87 -51.47 49.49 -99.11
CA ALA A 87 -52.10 48.45 -98.30
C ALA A 87 -51.13 47.32 -97.94
N GLY A 88 -51.45 46.57 -96.87
CA GLY A 88 -50.67 45.40 -96.45
C GLY A 88 -49.28 45.75 -95.90
N ASN A 89 -49.17 46.89 -95.21
CA ASN A 89 -47.93 47.38 -94.57
C ASN A 89 -46.74 47.54 -95.54
N THR A 90 -47.04 47.90 -96.78
CA THR A 90 -46.06 48.22 -97.82
C THR A 90 -45.77 49.73 -97.84
N ASP A 91 -44.61 50.08 -98.39
CA ASP A 91 -44.08 51.42 -98.56
C ASP A 91 -43.28 51.52 -99.86
N GLY A 92 -42.87 52.73 -100.23
CA GLY A 92 -42.10 53.03 -101.42
C GLY A 92 -42.97 53.56 -102.55
N PRO A 93 -42.38 54.21 -103.57
CA PRO A 93 -43.12 54.86 -104.64
C PRO A 93 -44.07 53.94 -105.42
N ARG A 94 -43.81 52.62 -105.41
CA ARG A 94 -44.63 51.57 -106.06
C ARG A 94 -45.23 50.58 -105.05
N CYS A 95 -45.25 50.93 -103.76
CA CYS A 95 -45.58 50.01 -102.67
C CYS A 95 -44.74 48.72 -102.71
N GLU A 96 -43.49 48.82 -103.18
CA GLU A 96 -42.66 47.68 -103.57
C GLU A 96 -41.88 47.09 -102.41
N ARG A 97 -41.74 47.79 -101.29
CA ARG A 97 -41.03 47.32 -100.08
C ARG A 97 -41.99 47.29 -98.88
N CYS A 98 -41.57 46.64 -97.81
CA CYS A 98 -42.31 46.73 -96.56
C CYS A 98 -42.02 48.04 -95.84
N ARG A 99 -42.98 48.53 -95.05
CA ARG A 99 -42.76 49.63 -94.11
C ARG A 99 -41.70 49.24 -93.07
N ASP A 100 -41.08 50.23 -92.45
CA ASP A 100 -40.18 50.01 -91.33
C ASP A 100 -40.85 49.16 -90.23
N SER A 101 -40.08 48.24 -89.65
CA SER A 101 -40.52 47.21 -88.69
C SER A 101 -41.40 46.10 -89.30
N PHE A 102 -41.38 45.93 -90.63
CA PHE A 102 -42.01 44.81 -91.34
C PHE A 102 -41.03 44.13 -92.32
N TYR A 103 -41.27 42.85 -92.62
CA TYR A 103 -40.48 42.04 -93.55
C TYR A 103 -41.37 41.09 -94.36
N ARG A 104 -40.81 40.45 -95.38
CA ARG A 104 -41.47 39.41 -96.18
C ARG A 104 -40.42 38.43 -96.70
N LEU A 105 -40.72 37.13 -96.77
CA LEU A 105 -39.78 36.14 -97.35
C LEU A 105 -39.82 36.15 -98.89
N GLY A 106 -40.99 36.40 -99.49
CA GLY A 106 -41.18 36.49 -100.94
C GLY A 106 -41.82 37.80 -101.42
N SER A 107 -41.64 38.16 -102.69
CA SER A 107 -42.20 39.38 -103.30
C SER A 107 -43.73 39.38 -103.40
N GLN A 108 -44.36 38.20 -103.41
CA GLN A 108 -45.82 38.04 -103.47
C GLN A 108 -46.49 37.92 -102.09
N GLU A 109 -45.71 37.77 -101.02
CA GLU A 109 -46.22 37.59 -99.67
C GLU A 109 -46.61 38.92 -99.01
N ALA A 110 -47.41 38.84 -97.96
CA ALA A 110 -47.76 40.01 -97.16
C ALA A 110 -46.59 40.44 -96.28
N CYS A 111 -46.46 41.74 -96.01
CA CYS A 111 -45.48 42.24 -95.06
C CYS A 111 -45.92 41.90 -93.63
N LEU A 112 -45.12 41.05 -92.97
CA LEU A 112 -45.30 40.62 -91.60
C LEU A 112 -44.53 41.54 -90.65
N PRO A 113 -45.06 41.82 -89.44
CA PRO A 113 -44.35 42.64 -88.47
C PRO A 113 -43.09 41.92 -87.96
N CYS A 114 -42.00 42.67 -87.85
CA CYS A 114 -40.74 42.18 -87.30
C CYS A 114 -40.86 41.79 -85.83
N SER A 115 -41.61 42.56 -85.04
CA SER A 115 -41.80 42.34 -83.60
C SER A 115 -40.49 42.24 -82.80
N CYS A 116 -39.45 42.97 -83.22
CA CYS A 116 -38.19 43.10 -82.48
C CYS A 116 -38.41 43.83 -81.17
N ASN A 117 -37.85 43.32 -80.06
CA ASN A 117 -37.95 43.97 -78.76
C ASN A 117 -37.20 45.31 -78.80
N PRO A 118 -37.87 46.45 -78.57
CA PRO A 118 -37.25 47.77 -78.71
C PRO A 118 -36.12 48.02 -77.71
N VAL A 119 -36.12 47.31 -76.56
CA VAL A 119 -35.08 47.41 -75.54
C VAL A 119 -33.87 46.55 -75.91
N GLY A 120 -34.10 45.31 -76.33
CA GLY A 120 -33.04 44.32 -76.57
C GLY A 120 -32.46 44.28 -77.99
N SER A 121 -33.16 44.82 -78.98
CA SER A 121 -32.67 44.91 -80.36
C SER A 121 -31.91 46.22 -80.61
N LEU A 122 -30.97 46.18 -81.56
CA LEU A 122 -30.26 47.37 -82.06
C LEU A 122 -31.17 48.25 -82.95
N SER A 123 -32.18 47.65 -83.58
CA SER A 123 -33.18 48.30 -84.44
C SER A 123 -34.51 47.54 -84.34
N THR A 124 -35.63 48.21 -84.62
CA THR A 124 -36.94 47.54 -84.75
C THR A 124 -37.13 46.84 -86.11
N GLN A 125 -36.21 47.08 -87.05
CA GLN A 125 -36.16 46.40 -88.34
C GLN A 125 -35.42 45.06 -88.24
N CYS A 126 -36.03 44.02 -88.81
CA CYS A 126 -35.49 42.67 -88.93
C CYS A 126 -35.00 42.39 -90.35
N ASP A 127 -34.25 41.30 -90.51
CA ASP A 127 -33.79 40.81 -91.81
C ASP A 127 -34.93 40.21 -92.67
N SER A 128 -34.58 39.70 -93.85
CA SER A 128 -35.55 39.08 -94.78
C SER A 128 -36.22 37.81 -94.24
N TYR A 129 -35.70 37.23 -93.16
CA TYR A 129 -36.25 36.04 -92.51
C TYR A 129 -37.05 36.38 -91.24
N GLY A 130 -37.04 37.63 -90.81
CA GLY A 130 -37.72 38.08 -89.60
C GLY A 130 -36.84 38.07 -88.35
N GLN A 131 -35.54 37.86 -88.49
CA GLN A 131 -34.59 37.81 -87.39
C GLN A 131 -34.09 39.22 -87.03
N CYS A 132 -34.13 39.53 -85.74
CA CYS A 132 -33.72 40.84 -85.22
C CYS A 132 -32.23 40.85 -84.85
N SER A 133 -31.57 42.00 -85.04
CA SER A 133 -30.18 42.18 -84.58
C SER A 133 -30.15 42.56 -83.10
N CYS A 134 -29.59 41.71 -82.24
CA CYS A 134 -29.63 41.87 -80.78
C CYS A 134 -28.43 42.66 -80.24
N LYS A 135 -28.65 43.36 -79.11
CA LYS A 135 -27.59 44.03 -78.33
C LYS A 135 -26.68 43.00 -77.63
N PRO A 136 -25.47 43.39 -77.17
CA PRO A 136 -24.57 42.50 -76.44
C PRO A 136 -25.26 41.84 -75.22
N GLY A 137 -25.05 40.54 -75.04
CA GLY A 137 -25.66 39.76 -73.95
C GLY A 137 -27.14 39.44 -74.15
N VAL A 138 -27.77 39.84 -75.27
CA VAL A 138 -29.18 39.57 -75.60
C VAL A 138 -29.27 38.50 -76.69
N MET A 139 -30.24 37.60 -76.60
CA MET A 139 -30.50 36.52 -77.57
C MET A 139 -31.99 36.34 -77.89
N GLY A 140 -32.25 35.42 -78.81
CA GLY A 140 -33.58 35.09 -79.32
C GLY A 140 -33.87 35.81 -80.63
N GLU A 141 -34.73 35.21 -81.46
CA GLU A 141 -35.15 35.76 -82.77
C GLU A 141 -35.67 37.19 -82.70
N LYS A 142 -36.26 37.57 -81.55
CA LYS A 142 -36.85 38.88 -81.27
C LYS A 142 -36.06 39.70 -80.25
N CYS A 143 -34.87 39.24 -79.84
CA CYS A 143 -34.01 39.88 -78.85
C CYS A 143 -34.71 40.19 -77.51
N ASP A 144 -35.50 39.24 -77.03
CA ASP A 144 -36.40 39.40 -75.90
C ASP A 144 -35.89 38.77 -74.59
N ARG A 145 -34.72 38.13 -74.62
CA ARG A 145 -34.14 37.41 -73.47
C ARG A 145 -32.62 37.55 -73.42
N CYS A 146 -32.05 37.42 -72.23
CA CYS A 146 -30.59 37.47 -72.05
C CYS A 146 -29.93 36.13 -72.39
N GLN A 147 -28.68 36.21 -72.86
CA GLN A 147 -27.81 35.05 -73.05
C GLN A 147 -27.46 34.40 -71.69
N PRO A 148 -27.16 33.09 -71.64
CA PRO A 148 -26.52 32.47 -70.48
C PRO A 148 -25.28 33.29 -70.05
N GLY A 149 -25.10 33.45 -68.74
CA GLY A 149 -24.09 34.35 -68.17
C GLY A 149 -24.48 35.83 -68.13
N PHE A 150 -25.70 36.20 -68.52
CA PHE A 150 -26.23 37.58 -68.43
C PHE A 150 -27.63 37.62 -67.81
N HIS A 151 -28.00 38.75 -67.21
CA HIS A 151 -29.29 38.98 -66.59
C HIS A 151 -29.81 40.40 -66.79
N SER A 152 -31.10 40.60 -66.50
CA SER A 152 -31.78 41.91 -66.48
C SER A 152 -31.60 42.73 -67.77
N LEU A 153 -32.50 42.52 -68.72
CA LEU A 153 -32.54 43.27 -69.99
C LEU A 153 -32.79 44.76 -69.76
N SER A 154 -31.89 45.61 -70.26
CA SER A 154 -31.93 47.07 -70.16
C SER A 154 -31.66 47.73 -71.51
N GLU A 155 -31.76 49.07 -71.59
CA GLU A 155 -31.47 49.80 -72.83
C GLU A 155 -30.04 49.59 -73.36
N ALA A 156 -29.09 49.22 -72.50
CA ALA A 156 -27.71 48.90 -72.88
C ALA A 156 -27.50 47.42 -73.30
N GLY A 157 -28.56 46.60 -73.30
CA GLY A 157 -28.48 45.14 -73.41
C GLY A 157 -28.62 44.46 -72.04
N CYS A 158 -28.11 43.24 -71.90
CA CYS A 158 -28.13 42.50 -70.64
C CYS A 158 -26.85 42.71 -69.83
N ARG A 159 -26.96 42.68 -68.49
CA ARG A 159 -25.82 42.82 -67.58
C ARG A 159 -25.13 41.47 -67.36
N PRO A 160 -23.78 41.40 -67.37
CA PRO A 160 -23.08 40.14 -67.13
C PRO A 160 -23.24 39.67 -65.68
N CYS A 161 -23.40 38.37 -65.48
CA CYS A 161 -23.35 37.74 -64.17
C CYS A 161 -21.99 37.99 -63.53
N SER A 162 -21.97 38.43 -62.26
CA SER A 162 -20.74 38.64 -61.49
C SER A 162 -20.58 37.61 -60.37
N CYS A 163 -20.84 36.34 -60.67
CA CYS A 163 -20.75 35.25 -59.70
C CYS A 163 -19.31 34.98 -59.29
N ASN A 164 -19.06 34.86 -57.99
CA ASN A 164 -17.76 34.44 -57.48
C ASN A 164 -17.55 32.95 -57.81
N ALA A 165 -16.54 32.65 -58.63
CA ALA A 165 -16.23 31.30 -59.08
C ALA A 165 -15.88 30.34 -57.92
N ALA A 166 -15.31 30.84 -56.82
CA ALA A 166 -15.01 30.01 -55.66
C ALA A 166 -16.29 29.56 -54.92
N GLY A 167 -17.32 30.41 -54.94
CA GLY A 167 -18.54 30.21 -54.17
C GLY A 167 -19.77 29.77 -54.95
N SER A 168 -19.72 29.77 -56.28
CA SER A 168 -20.86 29.46 -57.15
C SER A 168 -20.71 28.10 -57.81
N THR A 169 -21.81 27.40 -58.05
CA THR A 169 -21.84 26.11 -58.78
C THR A 169 -22.10 26.29 -60.28
N GLY A 170 -22.37 27.51 -60.73
CA GLY A 170 -22.71 27.81 -62.12
C GLY A 170 -23.02 29.28 -62.37
N GLU A 171 -23.71 29.54 -63.47
CA GLU A 171 -24.11 30.89 -63.90
C GLU A 171 -25.25 31.46 -63.05
N CYS A 172 -25.47 32.77 -63.13
CA CYS A 172 -26.57 33.43 -62.42
C CYS A 172 -27.92 33.17 -63.08
N ASN A 173 -28.98 33.28 -62.29
CA ASN A 173 -30.33 33.24 -62.79
C ASN A 173 -30.59 34.42 -63.76
N ILE A 174 -31.09 34.11 -64.95
CA ILE A 174 -31.24 35.04 -66.09
C ILE A 174 -32.20 36.21 -65.78
N GLU A 175 -33.19 36.01 -64.90
CA GLU A 175 -34.17 37.03 -64.55
C GLU A 175 -33.70 37.91 -63.39
N THR A 176 -33.20 37.27 -62.33
CA THR A 176 -32.89 37.93 -61.05
C THR A 176 -31.44 38.36 -60.91
N GLY A 177 -30.52 37.79 -61.69
CA GLY A 177 -29.07 37.99 -61.55
C GLY A 177 -28.44 37.28 -60.36
N ARG A 178 -29.22 36.53 -59.57
CA ARG A 178 -28.72 35.85 -58.38
C ARG A 178 -27.94 34.59 -58.75
N CYS A 179 -26.75 34.44 -58.16
CA CYS A 179 -25.89 33.29 -58.38
C CYS A 179 -26.35 32.06 -57.59
N ALA A 180 -26.16 30.86 -58.17
CA ALA A 180 -26.37 29.61 -57.46
C ALA A 180 -25.15 29.29 -56.60
N CYS A 181 -25.28 29.46 -55.28
CA CYS A 181 -24.16 29.30 -54.35
C CYS A 181 -23.95 27.84 -53.95
N LYS A 182 -22.68 27.46 -53.73
CA LYS A 182 -22.28 26.23 -53.06
C LYS A 182 -22.86 26.18 -51.65
N ASP A 183 -23.00 24.98 -51.09
CA ASP A 183 -23.76 24.73 -49.86
C ASP A 183 -23.37 25.61 -48.67
N ASN A 184 -22.08 25.90 -48.45
CA ASN A 184 -21.60 26.65 -47.30
C ASN A 184 -21.38 28.16 -47.60
N VAL A 185 -21.90 28.63 -48.74
CA VAL A 185 -21.70 29.99 -49.25
C VAL A 185 -23.03 30.70 -49.37
N GLU A 186 -23.04 32.00 -49.11
CA GLU A 186 -24.20 32.88 -49.27
C GLU A 186 -23.81 34.21 -49.93
N GLY A 187 -24.76 35.14 -50.04
CA GLY A 187 -24.60 36.39 -50.77
C GLY A 187 -25.31 36.39 -52.12
N PHE A 188 -25.39 37.54 -52.77
CA PHE A 188 -26.02 37.68 -54.08
C PHE A 188 -25.13 37.12 -55.19
N HIS A 189 -23.82 37.27 -55.03
CA HIS A 189 -22.78 36.82 -55.94
C HIS A 189 -22.01 35.60 -55.39
N CYS A 190 -22.52 34.96 -54.33
CA CYS A 190 -21.85 33.87 -53.62
C CYS A 190 -20.45 34.25 -53.12
N GLU A 191 -20.34 35.47 -52.59
CA GLU A 191 -19.07 36.09 -52.24
C GLU A 191 -18.66 35.91 -50.78
N ARG A 192 -19.53 35.35 -49.93
CA ARG A 192 -19.29 35.23 -48.48
C ARG A 192 -19.64 33.83 -47.96
N CYS A 193 -18.94 33.39 -46.93
CA CYS A 193 -19.28 32.17 -46.21
C CYS A 193 -20.52 32.38 -45.34
N LYS A 194 -21.33 31.33 -45.19
CA LYS A 194 -22.39 31.29 -44.18
C LYS A 194 -21.81 31.37 -42.76
N PRO A 195 -22.55 31.84 -41.75
CA PRO A 195 -22.12 31.75 -40.35
C PRO A 195 -21.75 30.32 -39.96
N GLY A 196 -20.66 30.14 -39.20
CA GLY A 196 -20.10 28.82 -38.91
C GLY A 196 -19.11 28.30 -39.95
N PHE A 197 -18.79 29.06 -41.00
CA PHE A 197 -17.86 28.67 -42.05
C PHE A 197 -16.89 29.81 -42.41
N PHE A 198 -15.69 29.46 -42.87
CA PHE A 198 -14.64 30.38 -43.28
C PHE A 198 -13.91 29.86 -44.52
N HIS A 199 -12.93 30.62 -45.03
CA HIS A 199 -12.06 30.22 -46.14
C HIS A 199 -12.85 29.81 -47.42
N LEU A 200 -13.33 30.82 -48.15
CA LEU A 200 -13.96 30.63 -49.44
C LEU A 200 -12.92 30.22 -50.49
N ASP A 201 -13.01 28.98 -50.98
CA ASP A 201 -12.01 28.40 -51.87
C ASP A 201 -12.64 27.66 -53.06
N SER A 202 -12.02 27.80 -54.23
CA SER A 202 -12.53 27.18 -55.46
C SER A 202 -12.39 25.67 -55.49
N SER A 203 -11.34 25.11 -54.85
CA SER A 203 -11.12 23.66 -54.76
C SER A 203 -12.06 22.99 -53.76
N ASN A 204 -12.67 23.76 -52.85
CA ASN A 204 -13.66 23.25 -51.92
C ASN A 204 -15.01 23.03 -52.64
N PRO A 205 -15.53 21.78 -52.72
CA PRO A 205 -16.80 21.51 -53.39
C PRO A 205 -18.00 22.15 -52.68
N ARG A 206 -17.88 22.40 -51.37
CA ARG A 206 -18.89 23.10 -50.55
C ARG A 206 -18.61 24.61 -50.45
N GLY A 207 -17.51 25.10 -51.00
CA GLY A 207 -17.10 26.51 -51.07
C GLY A 207 -16.36 27.00 -49.82
N CYS A 208 -16.98 26.91 -48.65
CA CYS A 208 -16.36 27.30 -47.37
C CYS A 208 -16.15 26.13 -46.43
N THR A 209 -15.11 26.22 -45.62
CA THR A 209 -14.70 25.24 -44.60
C THR A 209 -15.46 25.51 -43.29
N PRO A 210 -16.02 24.49 -42.62
CA PRO A 210 -16.69 24.66 -41.33
C PRO A 210 -15.71 25.03 -40.21
N CYS A 211 -16.11 25.96 -39.34
CA CYS A 211 -15.39 26.27 -38.10
C CYS A 211 -15.37 25.05 -37.20
N PHE A 212 -14.21 24.73 -36.62
CA PHE A 212 -14.07 23.69 -35.63
C PHE A 212 -14.09 24.27 -34.23
N CYS A 213 -13.21 25.22 -33.91
CA CYS A 213 -13.17 25.99 -32.64
C CYS A 213 -13.47 25.16 -31.38
N PHE A 214 -13.09 23.87 -31.39
CA PHE A 214 -13.46 22.84 -30.41
C PHE A 214 -14.96 22.75 -30.05
N GLY A 215 -15.84 23.32 -30.87
CA GLY A 215 -17.29 23.35 -30.69
C GLY A 215 -17.81 24.54 -29.87
N HIS A 216 -16.92 25.45 -29.47
CA HIS A 216 -17.25 26.56 -28.57
C HIS A 216 -17.59 27.86 -29.29
N SER A 217 -17.20 28.00 -30.57
CA SER A 217 -17.51 29.17 -31.38
C SER A 217 -17.90 28.79 -32.81
N SER A 218 -18.82 29.56 -33.39
CA SER A 218 -19.18 29.51 -34.82
C SER A 218 -18.65 30.72 -35.60
N VAL A 219 -17.88 31.59 -34.94
CA VAL A 219 -17.30 32.79 -35.54
C VAL A 219 -15.80 32.57 -35.69
N CYS A 220 -15.38 32.26 -36.92
CA CYS A 220 -13.98 32.03 -37.25
C CYS A 220 -13.59 32.70 -38.58
N THR A 221 -12.30 32.97 -38.73
CA THR A 221 -11.69 33.56 -39.95
C THR A 221 -10.40 32.84 -40.32
N SER A 222 -9.87 33.08 -41.51
CA SER A 222 -8.58 32.53 -41.91
C SER A 222 -7.44 33.14 -41.08
N ALA A 223 -6.66 32.28 -40.42
CA ALA A 223 -5.51 32.66 -39.61
C ALA A 223 -4.36 33.20 -40.47
N VAL A 224 -3.55 34.09 -39.90
CA VAL A 224 -2.33 34.64 -40.52
C VAL A 224 -1.09 34.00 -39.91
N GLY A 225 0.02 33.96 -40.65
CA GLY A 225 1.31 33.45 -40.14
C GLY A 225 1.49 31.93 -40.22
N TYR A 226 0.58 31.23 -40.90
CA TYR A 226 0.71 29.80 -41.23
C TYR A 226 1.22 29.64 -42.65
N SER A 227 2.09 28.65 -42.84
CA SER A 227 2.59 28.24 -44.14
C SER A 227 2.37 26.75 -44.42
N ILE A 228 2.35 26.40 -45.71
CA ILE A 228 2.17 25.01 -46.15
C ILE A 228 3.29 24.11 -45.61
N HIS A 229 2.93 22.92 -45.16
CA HIS A 229 3.86 21.93 -44.65
C HIS A 229 3.45 20.53 -45.11
N SER A 230 4.39 19.76 -45.63
CA SER A 230 4.16 18.36 -46.01
C SER A 230 4.84 17.43 -45.02
N ILE A 231 4.10 16.45 -44.51
CA ILE A 231 4.62 15.35 -43.71
C ILE A 231 4.85 14.19 -44.66
N THR A 232 6.09 13.72 -44.81
CA THR A 232 6.49 12.80 -45.89
C THR A 232 7.25 11.57 -45.38
N SER A 233 7.07 10.45 -46.09
CA SER A 233 7.87 9.22 -46.03
C SER A 233 8.17 8.79 -47.46
N ASN A 234 9.45 8.87 -47.86
CA ASN A 234 9.97 8.49 -49.18
C ASN A 234 10.87 7.25 -49.14
N PHE A 235 10.99 6.61 -47.98
CA PHE A 235 11.74 5.36 -47.74
C PHE A 235 13.18 5.31 -48.30
N GLU A 236 13.82 6.48 -48.48
CA GLU A 236 15.21 6.60 -48.93
C GLU A 236 16.18 5.89 -47.98
N PHE A 237 15.85 5.90 -46.68
CA PHE A 237 16.68 5.35 -45.60
C PHE A 237 15.84 4.43 -44.70
N GLY A 238 15.61 3.20 -45.15
CA GLY A 238 14.90 2.18 -44.38
C GLY A 238 13.37 2.35 -44.37
N GLU A 239 12.73 1.65 -43.44
CA GLU A 239 11.27 1.64 -43.28
C GLU A 239 10.68 2.89 -42.63
N ASP A 240 11.49 3.85 -42.17
CA ASP A 240 11.02 5.14 -41.63
C ASP A 240 9.97 4.97 -40.51
N GLU A 241 10.19 3.97 -39.65
CA GLU A 241 9.34 3.54 -38.53
C GLU A 241 7.92 3.05 -38.93
N TRP A 242 7.68 2.80 -40.21
CA TRP A 242 6.48 2.11 -40.65
C TRP A 242 6.50 0.67 -40.17
N ARG A 243 5.32 0.18 -39.79
CA ARG A 243 5.12 -1.23 -39.40
C ARG A 243 4.01 -1.82 -40.22
N ALA A 244 3.90 -3.15 -40.18
CA ALA A 244 2.81 -3.85 -40.83
C ALA A 244 2.02 -4.67 -39.81
N GLU A 245 0.70 -4.69 -39.94
CA GLU A 245 -0.19 -5.47 -39.07
C GLU A 245 -1.30 -6.19 -39.84
N GLN A 246 -1.80 -7.29 -39.30
CA GLN A 246 -3.03 -7.93 -39.73
C GLN A 246 -4.26 -7.20 -39.18
N ARG A 247 -5.46 -7.57 -39.67
CA ARG A 247 -6.74 -6.99 -39.21
C ARG A 247 -6.95 -7.10 -37.69
N ASP A 248 -6.43 -8.14 -37.05
CA ASP A 248 -6.53 -8.38 -35.60
C ASP A 248 -5.46 -7.63 -34.78
N GLY A 249 -4.59 -6.85 -35.43
CA GLY A 249 -3.52 -6.10 -34.80
C GLY A 249 -2.24 -6.91 -34.58
N LEU A 250 -2.15 -8.15 -35.08
CA LEU A 250 -0.89 -8.91 -35.05
C LEU A 250 0.13 -8.29 -36.00
N GLU A 251 1.28 -7.91 -35.46
CA GLU A 251 2.39 -7.35 -36.24
C GLU A 251 3.00 -8.40 -37.18
N VAL A 252 3.31 -7.99 -38.40
CA VAL A 252 3.90 -8.84 -39.45
C VAL A 252 5.18 -8.21 -40.00
N SER A 253 6.06 -9.04 -40.55
CA SER A 253 7.35 -8.58 -41.08
C SER A 253 7.15 -7.68 -42.30
N LEU A 254 7.63 -6.44 -42.20
CA LEU A 254 7.75 -5.50 -43.30
C LEU A 254 9.07 -5.73 -44.04
N GLN A 255 9.07 -5.63 -45.36
CA GLN A 255 10.30 -5.72 -46.17
C GLN A 255 10.61 -4.37 -46.82
N TRP A 256 11.79 -3.83 -46.55
CA TRP A 256 12.32 -2.63 -47.22
C TRP A 256 13.30 -3.01 -48.33
N SER A 257 13.22 -2.32 -49.47
CA SER A 257 14.11 -2.51 -50.62
C SER A 257 14.99 -1.29 -50.84
N ALA A 258 16.31 -1.48 -50.79
CA ALA A 258 17.28 -0.42 -51.07
C ALA A 258 17.35 -0.03 -52.55
N GLU A 259 16.96 -0.92 -53.46
CA GLU A 259 17.02 -0.69 -54.91
C GLU A 259 15.84 0.14 -55.41
N THR A 260 14.64 -0.18 -54.92
CA THR A 260 13.39 0.49 -55.30
C THR A 260 12.97 1.57 -54.33
N GLN A 261 13.63 1.68 -53.16
CA GLN A 261 13.30 2.62 -52.09
C GLN A 261 11.82 2.56 -51.69
N ASP A 262 11.25 1.35 -51.63
CA ASP A 262 9.86 1.09 -51.24
C ASP A 262 9.79 0.07 -50.10
N ILE A 263 8.65 0.06 -49.42
CA ILE A 263 8.31 -0.97 -48.42
C ILE A 263 7.24 -1.89 -48.96
N SER A 264 7.31 -3.17 -48.62
CA SER A 264 6.39 -4.18 -49.13
C SER A 264 5.93 -5.15 -48.05
N VAL A 265 4.69 -5.63 -48.23
CA VAL A 265 4.10 -6.69 -47.42
C VAL A 265 3.51 -7.75 -48.34
N ILE A 266 3.71 -9.02 -47.99
CA ILE A 266 3.18 -10.16 -48.72
C ILE A 266 2.37 -11.04 -47.77
N SER A 267 1.22 -11.51 -48.26
CA SER A 267 0.40 -12.49 -47.55
C SER A 267 0.32 -13.78 -48.34
N ASP A 268 0.55 -14.91 -47.68
CA ASP A 268 0.34 -16.24 -48.25
C ASP A 268 -1.15 -16.61 -48.38
N THR A 269 -2.04 -15.79 -47.81
CA THR A 269 -3.50 -15.99 -47.75
C THR A 269 -4.26 -14.74 -48.21
N TYR A 270 -5.58 -14.83 -48.42
CA TYR A 270 -6.42 -13.65 -48.72
C TYR A 270 -6.59 -12.66 -47.55
N PHE A 271 -6.00 -12.91 -46.38
CA PHE A 271 -6.15 -11.98 -45.25
C PHE A 271 -5.44 -10.65 -45.53
N PRO A 272 -6.12 -9.51 -45.27
CA PRO A 272 -5.55 -8.19 -45.54
C PRO A 272 -4.49 -7.85 -44.50
N MET A 273 -3.32 -7.43 -44.98
CA MET A 273 -2.25 -6.82 -44.21
C MET A 273 -2.26 -5.31 -44.47
N TYR A 274 -1.95 -4.54 -43.43
CA TYR A 274 -1.96 -3.08 -43.47
C TYR A 274 -0.59 -2.53 -43.12
N PHE A 275 -0.13 -1.56 -43.90
CA PHE A 275 0.91 -0.63 -43.48
C PHE A 275 0.33 0.35 -42.47
N VAL A 276 1.02 0.55 -41.35
CA VAL A 276 0.58 1.44 -40.28
C VAL A 276 1.55 2.58 -40.14
N ALA A 277 1.02 3.80 -40.24
CA ALA A 277 1.84 4.99 -40.24
C ALA A 277 2.57 5.23 -38.90
N PRO A 278 3.79 5.80 -38.94
CA PRO A 278 4.57 6.17 -37.77
C PRO A 278 4.05 7.44 -37.09
N ARG A 279 4.56 7.73 -35.89
CA ARG A 279 4.10 8.84 -35.02
C ARG A 279 4.06 10.21 -35.69
N LYS A 280 4.93 10.48 -36.68
CA LYS A 280 4.95 11.76 -37.40
C LYS A 280 3.68 12.07 -38.21
N PHE A 281 2.92 11.04 -38.62
CA PHE A 281 1.62 11.22 -39.28
C PHE A 281 0.44 11.18 -38.29
N LEU A 282 0.69 10.91 -37.01
CA LEU A 282 -0.32 10.74 -35.97
C LEU A 282 -0.39 11.99 -35.08
N GLY A 283 -1.25 11.95 -34.05
CA GLY A 283 -1.46 13.06 -33.13
C GLY A 283 -2.37 14.13 -33.71
N ASN A 284 -1.99 15.41 -33.54
CA ASN A 284 -2.81 16.54 -33.99
C ASN A 284 -2.55 16.86 -35.47
N GLN A 285 -3.43 16.37 -36.33
CA GLN A 285 -3.44 16.56 -37.78
C GLN A 285 -4.62 17.42 -38.25
N VAL A 286 -5.25 18.20 -37.35
CA VAL A 286 -6.43 19.01 -37.70
C VAL A 286 -6.15 20.03 -38.81
N LEU A 287 -4.91 20.52 -38.91
CA LEU A 287 -4.48 21.47 -39.95
C LEU A 287 -4.37 20.84 -41.35
N SER A 288 -4.51 19.51 -41.44
CA SER A 288 -4.60 18.73 -42.67
C SER A 288 -6.06 18.51 -43.11
N TYR A 289 -7.04 19.02 -42.36
CA TYR A 289 -8.45 18.94 -42.75
C TYR A 289 -8.70 19.70 -44.05
N GLY A 290 -9.44 19.06 -44.96
CA GLY A 290 -9.65 19.57 -46.30
C GLY A 290 -8.36 19.58 -47.14
N GLN A 291 -7.32 18.84 -46.76
CA GLN A 291 -6.10 18.65 -47.57
C GLN A 291 -5.97 17.20 -48.04
N ASN A 292 -4.93 16.91 -48.82
CA ASN A 292 -4.75 15.60 -49.44
C ASN A 292 -3.74 14.75 -48.66
N LEU A 293 -4.09 13.48 -48.44
CA LEU A 293 -3.19 12.37 -48.19
C LEU A 293 -2.91 11.68 -49.53
N THR A 294 -1.64 11.61 -49.93
CA THR A 294 -1.21 10.98 -51.18
C THR A 294 -0.19 9.90 -50.91
N PHE A 295 -0.20 8.83 -51.70
CA PHE A 295 0.85 7.81 -51.67
C PHE A 295 0.95 7.08 -53.00
N SER A 296 2.13 6.58 -53.32
CA SER A 296 2.40 5.73 -54.48
C SER A 296 2.25 4.27 -54.09
N PHE A 297 1.48 3.49 -54.86
CA PHE A 297 1.22 2.09 -54.54
C PHE A 297 1.11 1.21 -55.79
N ARG A 298 1.67 -0.01 -55.71
CA ARG A 298 1.58 -1.06 -56.74
C ARG A 298 1.42 -2.44 -56.13
N VAL A 299 0.88 -3.37 -56.91
CA VAL A 299 0.69 -4.78 -56.51
C VAL A 299 1.32 -5.72 -57.54
N ASP A 300 1.93 -6.83 -57.11
CA ASP A 300 2.56 -7.76 -58.06
C ASP A 300 1.57 -8.48 -58.99
N ARG A 301 0.29 -8.59 -58.60
CA ARG A 301 -0.76 -9.27 -59.38
C ARG A 301 -2.05 -8.46 -59.43
N ARG A 302 -2.72 -8.50 -60.59
CA ARG A 302 -4.00 -7.80 -60.85
C ARG A 302 -5.24 -8.39 -60.20
N ASP A 303 -5.21 -9.63 -59.70
CA ASP A 303 -6.39 -10.33 -59.14
C ASP A 303 -6.82 -9.72 -57.79
N THR A 304 -7.34 -8.50 -57.84
CA THR A 304 -7.46 -7.60 -56.69
C THR A 304 -8.87 -7.63 -56.12
N ARG A 305 -9.00 -8.16 -54.90
CA ARG A 305 -10.26 -8.09 -54.14
C ARG A 305 -10.32 -6.81 -53.32
N LEU A 306 -11.02 -5.82 -53.85
CA LEU A 306 -11.29 -4.56 -53.15
C LEU A 306 -12.10 -4.80 -51.87
N SER A 307 -11.80 -4.01 -50.83
CA SER A 307 -12.53 -3.99 -49.57
C SER A 307 -13.06 -2.58 -49.31
N ALA A 308 -14.11 -2.46 -48.50
CA ALA A 308 -14.57 -1.16 -48.01
C ALA A 308 -13.61 -0.54 -46.97
N GLU A 309 -12.56 -1.28 -46.58
CA GLU A 309 -11.60 -0.91 -45.54
C GLU A 309 -10.16 -0.98 -46.10
N ASP A 310 -9.85 -0.22 -47.14
CA ASP A 310 -8.49 -0.22 -47.72
C ASP A 310 -7.62 0.91 -47.12
N LEU A 311 -8.18 2.09 -46.89
CA LEU A 311 -7.56 3.17 -46.10
C LEU A 311 -8.42 3.39 -44.86
N VAL A 312 -7.81 3.32 -43.67
CA VAL A 312 -8.50 3.44 -42.38
C VAL A 312 -7.84 4.52 -41.54
N LEU A 313 -8.66 5.39 -40.95
CA LEU A 313 -8.27 6.39 -39.96
C LEU A 313 -8.95 6.08 -38.63
N GLU A 314 -8.19 6.07 -37.55
CA GLU A 314 -8.67 5.82 -36.19
C GLU A 314 -8.11 6.89 -35.24
N GLY A 315 -8.93 7.39 -34.33
CA GLY A 315 -8.55 8.47 -33.42
C GLY A 315 -9.73 9.07 -32.67
N ALA A 316 -9.48 9.64 -31.49
CA ALA A 316 -10.53 10.22 -30.64
C ALA A 316 -11.75 9.32 -30.36
N GLY A 317 -11.58 7.98 -30.39
CA GLY A 317 -12.67 7.00 -30.26
C GLY A 317 -13.53 6.82 -31.52
N LEU A 318 -13.14 7.45 -32.64
CA LEU A 318 -13.80 7.38 -33.94
C LEU A 318 -12.95 6.55 -34.92
N ARG A 319 -13.63 5.95 -35.90
CA ARG A 319 -13.00 5.15 -36.96
C ARG A 319 -13.73 5.38 -38.27
N VAL A 320 -12.99 5.65 -39.35
CA VAL A 320 -13.52 5.76 -40.71
C VAL A 320 -12.63 5.04 -41.70
N SER A 321 -13.22 4.56 -42.79
CA SER A 321 -12.50 3.90 -43.87
C SER A 321 -13.06 4.22 -45.24
N VAL A 322 -12.23 4.02 -46.26
CA VAL A 322 -12.61 4.10 -47.68
C VAL A 322 -11.94 2.98 -48.48
N PRO A 323 -12.57 2.51 -49.57
CA PRO A 323 -11.92 1.64 -50.55
C PRO A 323 -10.82 2.40 -51.32
N LEU A 324 -9.83 1.68 -51.84
CA LEU A 324 -8.69 2.31 -52.53
C LEU A 324 -9.10 3.10 -53.79
N ILE A 325 -10.17 2.66 -54.44
CA ILE A 325 -10.76 3.29 -55.65
C ILE A 325 -11.66 4.50 -55.33
N ALA A 326 -11.80 4.88 -54.06
CA ALA A 326 -12.63 6.04 -53.69
C ALA A 326 -12.06 7.34 -54.24
N GLN A 327 -12.91 8.38 -54.30
CA GLN A 327 -12.53 9.75 -54.68
C GLN A 327 -11.90 9.87 -56.09
N GLY A 328 -12.31 9.00 -57.02
CA GLY A 328 -11.84 9.03 -58.41
C GLY A 328 -10.52 8.30 -58.65
N ASN A 329 -9.98 7.59 -57.66
CA ASN A 329 -8.77 6.78 -57.82
C ASN A 329 -9.02 5.53 -58.68
N SER A 330 -7.98 5.10 -59.41
CA SER A 330 -8.01 3.91 -60.27
C SER A 330 -7.82 2.62 -59.46
N TYR A 331 -8.13 1.47 -60.09
CA TYR A 331 -7.84 0.15 -59.50
C TYR A 331 -6.33 -0.09 -59.35
N PRO A 332 -5.90 -0.85 -58.31
CA PRO A 332 -4.50 -1.25 -58.15
C PRO A 332 -4.00 -2.10 -59.32
N ARG A 333 -2.78 -1.80 -59.76
CA ARG A 333 -2.11 -2.41 -60.91
C ARG A 333 -0.64 -2.70 -60.57
N GLU A 334 0.01 -3.42 -61.46
CA GLU A 334 1.44 -3.76 -61.40
C GLU A 334 2.35 -2.54 -61.53
N ASN A 335 1.92 -1.53 -62.27
CA ASN A 335 2.65 -0.26 -62.38
C ASN A 335 2.34 0.64 -61.19
N VAL A 336 3.34 1.40 -60.74
CA VAL A 336 3.20 2.43 -59.72
C VAL A 336 2.12 3.42 -60.13
N GLN A 337 1.20 3.68 -59.20
CA GLN A 337 0.15 4.69 -59.35
C GLN A 337 0.07 5.51 -58.06
N THR A 338 -0.18 6.81 -58.20
CA THR A 338 -0.40 7.71 -57.07
C THR A 338 -1.89 7.74 -56.72
N TYR A 339 -2.20 7.46 -55.46
CA TYR A 339 -3.54 7.54 -54.89
C TYR A 339 -3.67 8.83 -54.10
N THR A 340 -4.80 9.53 -54.27
CA THR A 340 -5.07 10.80 -53.59
C THR A 340 -6.36 10.70 -52.81
N PHE A 341 -6.31 10.98 -51.52
CA PHE A 341 -7.46 11.01 -50.62
C PHE A 341 -7.58 12.38 -49.96
N ARG A 342 -8.67 13.09 -50.22
CA ARG A 342 -9.06 14.30 -49.51
C ARG A 342 -9.51 13.94 -48.10
N LEU A 343 -8.87 14.54 -47.10
CA LEU A 343 -9.20 14.44 -45.69
C LEU A 343 -10.37 15.36 -45.34
N HIS A 344 -11.55 15.06 -45.89
CA HIS A 344 -12.77 15.84 -45.76
C HIS A 344 -13.99 14.91 -45.72
N GLU A 345 -15.01 15.22 -44.93
CA GLU A 345 -16.19 14.35 -44.72
C GLU A 345 -17.07 14.24 -45.98
N ALA A 346 -17.21 15.33 -46.74
CA ALA A 346 -18.04 15.41 -47.94
C ALA A 346 -17.26 15.18 -49.26
N ALA A 347 -16.56 14.05 -49.39
CA ALA A 347 -15.88 13.67 -50.63
C ALA A 347 -16.82 12.89 -51.60
N ASP A 348 -16.55 12.95 -52.92
CA ASP A 348 -17.38 12.34 -53.99
C ASP A 348 -17.52 10.80 -53.92
N TYR A 349 -16.81 10.15 -53.00
CA TYR A 349 -17.15 8.85 -52.41
C TYR A 349 -16.77 8.92 -50.92
N PRO A 350 -17.75 9.03 -49.99
CA PRO A 350 -17.46 9.48 -48.64
C PRO A 350 -16.86 8.39 -47.76
N TRP A 351 -16.06 8.84 -46.81
CA TRP A 351 -15.59 8.07 -45.66
C TRP A 351 -16.75 7.35 -44.97
N ARG A 352 -16.54 6.09 -44.56
CA ARG A 352 -17.56 5.26 -43.91
C ARG A 352 -17.10 4.79 -42.52
N PRO A 353 -17.95 4.84 -41.50
CA PRO A 353 -19.27 5.52 -41.46
C PRO A 353 -19.15 7.02 -41.73
N ALA A 354 -20.25 7.63 -42.18
CA ALA A 354 -20.28 9.07 -42.42
C ALA A 354 -20.18 9.80 -41.08
N LEU A 355 -19.21 10.71 -40.98
CA LEU A 355 -19.03 11.59 -39.83
C LEU A 355 -19.49 13.01 -40.17
N THR A 356 -19.90 13.76 -39.16
CA THR A 356 -20.03 15.22 -39.28
C THR A 356 -18.65 15.86 -39.46
N ALA A 357 -18.61 17.09 -39.99
CA ALA A 357 -17.35 17.83 -40.13
C ALA A 357 -16.62 18.01 -38.78
N PHE A 358 -17.39 18.22 -37.70
CA PHE A 358 -16.86 18.35 -36.35
C PHE A 358 -16.22 17.05 -35.86
N GLU A 359 -16.89 15.91 -36.05
CA GLU A 359 -16.35 14.59 -35.68
C GLU A 359 -15.12 14.22 -36.52
N PHE A 360 -15.11 14.53 -37.81
CA PHE A 360 -13.96 14.26 -38.68
C PHE A 360 -12.73 15.10 -38.27
N GLN A 361 -12.92 16.39 -37.96
CA GLN A 361 -11.85 17.24 -37.44
C GLN A 361 -11.39 16.79 -36.03
N LYS A 362 -12.31 16.33 -35.18
CA LYS A 362 -11.99 15.72 -33.88
C LYS A 362 -11.16 14.44 -34.02
N LEU A 363 -11.50 13.59 -34.99
CA LEU A 363 -10.70 12.41 -35.36
C LEU A 363 -9.27 12.81 -35.76
N LEU A 364 -9.13 13.84 -36.60
CA LEU A 364 -7.81 14.34 -37.02
C LEU A 364 -7.03 15.04 -35.89
N HIS A 365 -7.70 15.68 -34.93
CA HIS A 365 -7.04 16.33 -33.80
C HIS A 365 -6.35 15.33 -32.86
N ASN A 366 -6.87 14.12 -32.74
CA ASN A 366 -6.25 13.05 -31.97
C ASN A 366 -6.23 11.75 -32.77
N LEU A 367 -5.46 11.77 -33.86
CA LEU A 367 -5.32 10.65 -34.79
C LEU A 367 -4.36 9.61 -34.21
N THR A 368 -4.86 8.41 -33.94
CA THR A 368 -4.09 7.32 -33.31
C THR A 368 -3.58 6.28 -34.31
N SER A 369 -4.21 6.16 -35.48
CA SER A 369 -3.76 5.24 -36.53
C SER A 369 -4.18 5.71 -37.92
N ILE A 370 -3.26 5.53 -38.88
CA ILE A 370 -3.54 5.54 -40.31
C ILE A 370 -3.08 4.18 -40.84
N LYS A 371 -3.99 3.44 -41.47
CA LYS A 371 -3.72 2.11 -42.01
C LYS A 371 -3.99 2.10 -43.50
N ILE A 372 -2.99 1.70 -44.29
CA ILE A 372 -3.08 1.54 -45.74
C ILE A 372 -2.96 0.05 -46.04
N ARG A 373 -3.98 -0.53 -46.66
CA ARG A 373 -3.98 -1.95 -47.01
C ARG A 373 -2.92 -2.25 -48.06
N GLY A 374 -2.03 -3.19 -47.75
CA GLY A 374 -0.94 -3.62 -48.62
C GLY A 374 -1.25 -4.85 -49.47
N THR A 375 -2.11 -5.78 -49.04
CA THR A 375 -2.36 -7.03 -49.78
C THR A 375 -3.77 -7.12 -50.37
N TYR A 376 -3.84 -7.44 -51.68
CA TYR A 376 -5.10 -7.55 -52.44
C TYR A 376 -5.34 -8.92 -53.06
N SER A 377 -4.34 -9.81 -53.07
CA SER A 377 -4.41 -11.17 -53.61
C SER A 377 -3.49 -12.13 -52.86
N GLU A 378 -3.70 -13.44 -53.00
CA GLU A 378 -2.84 -14.47 -52.39
C GLU A 378 -1.45 -14.51 -53.05
N ARG A 379 -0.40 -14.62 -52.22
CA ARG A 379 1.01 -14.72 -52.65
C ARG A 379 1.41 -13.58 -53.59
N SER A 380 0.94 -12.38 -53.32
CA SER A 380 1.27 -11.16 -54.03
C SER A 380 1.70 -10.11 -53.02
N ALA A 381 2.83 -9.47 -53.25
CA ALA A 381 3.21 -8.32 -52.45
C ALA A 381 2.48 -7.07 -52.96
N GLY A 382 2.20 -6.15 -52.04
CA GLY A 382 1.94 -4.75 -52.37
C GLY A 382 3.09 -3.89 -51.86
N HIS A 383 3.42 -2.86 -52.64
CA HIS A 383 4.56 -1.99 -52.42
C HIS A 383 4.05 -0.56 -52.24
N LEU A 384 4.47 0.09 -51.17
CA LEU A 384 4.07 1.44 -50.77
C LEU A 384 5.29 2.37 -50.79
N ASP A 385 5.07 3.56 -51.35
CA ASP A 385 6.09 4.60 -51.49
C ASP A 385 5.47 6.01 -51.44
N ASP A 386 6.30 7.05 -51.27
CA ASP A 386 5.95 8.47 -51.37
C ASP A 386 4.70 8.90 -50.57
N VAL A 387 4.59 8.47 -49.32
CA VAL A 387 3.44 8.82 -48.47
C VAL A 387 3.56 10.28 -48.01
N THR A 388 2.58 11.11 -48.34
CA THR A 388 2.56 12.54 -48.05
C THR A 388 1.22 13.00 -47.51
N ILE A 389 1.21 13.73 -46.39
CA ILE A 389 0.06 14.51 -45.92
C ILE A 389 0.36 15.99 -46.08
N THR A 390 -0.51 16.70 -46.80
CA THR A 390 -0.46 18.17 -46.86
C THR A 390 -1.11 18.75 -45.61
N SER A 391 -0.39 19.63 -44.92
CA SER A 391 -0.77 20.26 -43.67
C SER A 391 -0.32 21.72 -43.63
N ALA A 392 -0.43 22.35 -42.46
CA ALA A 392 0.07 23.70 -42.22
C ALA A 392 0.92 23.74 -40.94
N ARG A 393 1.87 24.67 -40.89
CA ARG A 393 2.66 24.94 -39.69
C ARG A 393 2.80 26.44 -39.46
N PRO A 394 2.94 26.89 -38.20
CA PRO A 394 3.27 28.29 -37.92
C PRO A 394 4.69 28.60 -38.39
N GLY A 395 4.88 29.77 -38.99
CA GLY A 395 6.20 30.27 -39.41
C GLY A 395 6.33 30.56 -40.90
N PRO A 396 7.54 30.94 -41.35
CA PRO A 396 7.78 31.43 -42.70
C PRO A 396 7.64 30.32 -43.75
N GLY A 397 7.06 30.67 -44.91
CA GLY A 397 6.84 29.78 -46.04
C GLY A 397 5.74 30.33 -46.96
N VAL A 398 5.19 29.49 -47.84
CA VAL A 398 4.04 29.87 -48.68
C VAL A 398 2.80 29.98 -47.78
N PRO A 399 2.15 31.15 -47.66
CA PRO A 399 1.05 31.36 -46.73
C PRO A 399 -0.18 30.55 -47.11
N VAL A 400 -0.92 30.09 -46.08
CA VAL A 400 -2.14 29.29 -46.26
C VAL A 400 -3.32 29.93 -45.52
N ALA A 401 -4.52 29.77 -46.07
CA ALA A 401 -5.74 30.42 -45.55
C ALA A 401 -6.80 29.45 -45.00
N TRP A 402 -6.54 28.13 -45.04
CA TRP A 402 -7.47 27.10 -44.52
C TRP A 402 -7.33 26.84 -43.02
N VAL A 403 -6.41 27.50 -42.33
CA VAL A 403 -6.28 27.42 -40.87
C VAL A 403 -7.26 28.41 -40.25
N GLU A 404 -8.07 27.96 -39.30
CA GLU A 404 -9.02 28.85 -38.62
C GLU A 404 -8.36 29.67 -37.51
N SER A 405 -8.95 30.83 -37.25
CA SER A 405 -8.74 31.67 -36.07
C SER A 405 -10.12 32.05 -35.52
N CYS A 406 -10.40 31.59 -34.31
CA CYS A 406 -11.71 31.65 -33.68
C CYS A 406 -11.86 32.90 -32.80
N SER A 407 -13.08 33.46 -32.77
CA SER A 407 -13.47 34.44 -31.76
C SER A 407 -14.11 33.70 -30.59
N CYS A 408 -13.41 33.65 -29.46
CA CYS A 408 -13.82 32.83 -28.32
C CYS A 408 -14.88 33.51 -27.44
N PRO A 409 -15.91 32.77 -26.99
CA PRO A 409 -16.88 33.29 -26.04
C PRO A 409 -16.26 33.46 -24.65
N VAL A 410 -16.99 34.13 -23.75
CA VAL A 410 -16.57 34.35 -22.36
C VAL A 410 -16.24 33.02 -21.69
N GLY A 411 -15.07 32.96 -21.04
CA GLY A 411 -14.57 31.76 -20.36
C GLY A 411 -13.55 30.95 -21.16
N TYR A 412 -13.38 31.22 -22.46
CA TYR A 412 -12.46 30.48 -23.34
C TYR A 412 -11.37 31.40 -23.91
N GLU A 413 -10.21 30.81 -24.19
CA GLU A 413 -9.07 31.45 -24.82
C GLU A 413 -8.29 30.47 -25.72
N GLY A 414 -7.34 31.00 -26.48
CA GLY A 414 -6.61 30.26 -27.53
C GLY A 414 -7.12 30.57 -28.93
N GLN A 415 -6.33 30.21 -29.95
CA GLN A 415 -6.71 30.46 -31.35
C GLN A 415 -7.92 29.62 -31.77
N PHE A 416 -8.12 28.48 -31.13
CA PHE A 416 -9.17 27.50 -31.42
C PHE A 416 -10.20 27.42 -30.27
N CYS A 417 -10.12 28.29 -29.26
CA CYS A 417 -10.95 28.23 -28.05
C CYS A 417 -10.79 26.93 -27.24
N GLU A 418 -9.58 26.38 -27.26
CA GLU A 418 -9.24 25.09 -26.68
C GLU A 418 -8.93 25.15 -25.17
N HIS A 419 -8.69 26.35 -24.63
CA HIS A 419 -8.30 26.58 -23.24
C HIS A 419 -9.36 27.38 -22.48
N CYS A 420 -9.47 27.16 -21.18
CA CYS A 420 -10.28 28.00 -20.31
C CYS A 420 -9.46 29.22 -19.88
N THR A 421 -10.07 30.39 -19.87
CA THR A 421 -9.42 31.61 -19.38
C THR A 421 -9.32 31.63 -17.85
N SER A 422 -8.52 32.53 -17.31
CA SER A 422 -8.35 32.69 -15.86
C SER A 422 -9.70 32.92 -15.16
N GLY A 423 -9.96 32.17 -14.08
CA GLY A 423 -11.25 32.20 -13.36
C GLY A 423 -12.32 31.25 -13.90
N TYR A 424 -11.98 30.43 -14.91
CA TYR A 424 -12.82 29.36 -15.43
C TYR A 424 -12.09 28.02 -15.38
N ARG A 425 -12.87 26.93 -15.29
CA ARG A 425 -12.38 25.55 -15.32
C ARG A 425 -13.21 24.69 -16.26
N ARG A 426 -12.67 23.55 -16.67
CA ARG A 426 -13.46 22.52 -17.34
C ARG A 426 -14.53 21.98 -16.40
N GLU A 427 -15.76 21.93 -16.90
CA GLU A 427 -16.87 21.28 -16.21
C GLU A 427 -16.62 19.77 -16.08
N THR A 428 -16.21 19.13 -17.18
CA THR A 428 -15.93 17.69 -17.28
C THR A 428 -14.51 17.46 -17.80
N PRO A 429 -13.50 17.33 -16.91
CA PRO A 429 -12.09 17.24 -17.32
C PRO A 429 -11.77 16.09 -18.29
N SER A 430 -12.52 14.99 -18.25
CA SER A 430 -12.31 13.84 -19.15
C SER A 430 -12.59 14.14 -20.63
N LEU A 431 -13.36 15.19 -20.93
CA LEU A 431 -13.60 15.64 -22.31
C LEU A 431 -12.49 16.57 -22.84
N GLY A 432 -11.52 16.96 -21.99
CA GLY A 432 -10.40 17.82 -22.37
C GLY A 432 -10.87 19.10 -23.06
N PRO A 433 -10.26 19.52 -24.19
CA PRO A 433 -10.57 20.78 -24.88
C PRO A 433 -12.02 20.89 -25.37
N TYR A 434 -12.75 19.77 -25.43
CA TYR A 434 -14.18 19.73 -25.80
C TYR A 434 -15.12 20.00 -24.62
N SER A 435 -14.62 19.99 -23.37
CA SER A 435 -15.44 20.30 -22.20
C SER A 435 -15.81 21.78 -22.17
N PRO A 436 -17.04 22.13 -21.77
CA PRO A 436 -17.37 23.50 -21.47
C PRO A 436 -16.50 24.09 -20.35
N CYS A 437 -16.16 25.37 -20.47
CA CYS A 437 -15.51 26.16 -19.43
C CYS A 437 -16.59 26.85 -18.56
N VAL A 438 -16.58 26.55 -17.27
CA VAL A 438 -17.51 27.10 -16.27
C VAL A 438 -16.73 27.93 -15.23
N PRO A 439 -17.35 28.97 -14.63
CA PRO A 439 -16.69 29.77 -13.61
C PRO A 439 -16.16 28.94 -12.44
N CYS A 440 -15.01 29.34 -11.90
CA CYS A 440 -14.47 28.79 -10.66
C CYS A 440 -15.45 29.04 -9.49
N THR A 441 -15.57 28.05 -8.60
CA THR A 441 -16.45 28.10 -7.43
C THR A 441 -15.62 27.99 -6.15
N CYS A 442 -15.02 29.11 -5.74
CA CYS A 442 -14.05 29.14 -4.63
C CYS A 442 -14.62 29.74 -3.33
N ASN A 443 -15.94 29.66 -3.14
CA ASN A 443 -16.67 30.23 -2.00
C ASN A 443 -16.32 31.70 -1.70
N GLY A 444 -15.96 32.51 -2.69
CA GLY A 444 -15.57 33.92 -2.49
C GLY A 444 -14.13 34.15 -2.00
N HIS A 445 -13.37 33.09 -1.71
CA HIS A 445 -12.00 33.18 -1.21
C HIS A 445 -10.93 33.08 -2.30
N SER A 446 -11.34 32.99 -3.57
CA SER A 446 -10.47 33.13 -4.72
C SER A 446 -11.26 33.49 -5.98
N GLU A 447 -10.66 34.28 -6.85
CA GLU A 447 -11.19 34.58 -8.18
C GLU A 447 -10.62 33.64 -9.25
N THR A 448 -9.58 32.87 -8.91
CA THR A 448 -8.88 31.99 -9.85
C THR A 448 -8.80 30.56 -9.34
N CYS A 449 -8.87 29.62 -10.27
CA CYS A 449 -8.66 28.21 -10.02
C CYS A 449 -7.88 27.60 -11.17
N ASP A 450 -7.33 26.42 -10.94
CA ASP A 450 -6.68 25.63 -11.96
C ASP A 450 -7.69 25.27 -13.08
N PRO A 451 -7.40 25.54 -14.36
CA PRO A 451 -8.39 25.45 -15.44
C PRO A 451 -8.79 24.00 -15.78
N GLU A 452 -7.97 23.00 -15.40
CA GLU A 452 -8.23 21.59 -15.71
C GLU A 452 -8.84 20.86 -14.49
N THR A 453 -8.32 21.10 -13.30
CA THR A 453 -8.72 20.43 -12.05
C THR A 453 -9.78 21.18 -11.26
N GLY A 454 -9.93 22.49 -11.50
CA GLY A 454 -10.84 23.36 -10.75
C GLY A 454 -10.38 23.74 -9.36
N ARG A 455 -9.14 23.37 -8.97
CA ARG A 455 -8.63 23.64 -7.62
C ARG A 455 -8.35 25.12 -7.43
N CYS A 456 -9.00 25.72 -6.44
CA CYS A 456 -8.87 27.14 -6.13
C CYS A 456 -7.54 27.49 -5.46
N ASN A 457 -7.03 28.69 -5.74
CA ASN A 457 -5.89 29.26 -5.01
C ASN A 457 -6.42 30.08 -3.82
N CYS A 458 -6.70 29.38 -2.72
CA CYS A 458 -7.44 29.91 -1.58
C CYS A 458 -6.71 31.03 -0.83
N ARG A 459 -7.46 32.08 -0.45
CA ARG A 459 -7.03 33.19 0.41
C ARG A 459 -7.74 33.10 1.76
N ASP A 460 -7.60 34.12 2.61
CA ASP A 460 -8.36 34.26 3.87
C ASP A 460 -8.23 33.09 4.86
N ASN A 461 -7.07 32.41 4.86
CA ASN A 461 -6.81 31.22 5.68
C ASN A 461 -7.82 30.09 5.45
N THR A 462 -8.29 29.95 4.21
CA THR A 462 -9.11 28.83 3.76
C THR A 462 -8.30 27.79 3.00
N ALA A 463 -8.80 26.56 2.96
CA ALA A 463 -8.19 25.39 2.37
C ALA A 463 -9.28 24.46 1.80
N GLY A 464 -8.87 23.48 1.02
CA GLY A 464 -9.78 22.61 0.26
C GLY A 464 -9.66 22.84 -1.25
N THR A 465 -10.43 22.11 -2.04
CA THR A 465 -10.41 22.26 -3.50
C THR A 465 -11.22 23.47 -3.96
N HIS A 466 -12.20 23.88 -3.16
CA HIS A 466 -13.12 24.99 -3.39
C HIS A 466 -13.05 26.02 -2.26
N CYS A 467 -11.98 25.98 -1.45
CA CYS A 467 -11.81 26.83 -0.27
C CYS A 467 -12.92 26.64 0.77
N GLU A 468 -13.46 25.42 0.86
CA GLU A 468 -14.63 25.08 1.67
C GLU A 468 -14.31 24.76 3.14
N LYS A 469 -13.03 24.83 3.53
CA LYS A 469 -12.56 24.57 4.90
C LYS A 469 -11.61 25.68 5.34
N CYS A 470 -11.44 25.84 6.64
CA CYS A 470 -10.33 26.64 7.14
C CYS A 470 -9.00 25.89 7.01
N SER A 471 -7.92 26.61 6.75
CA SER A 471 -6.56 26.08 6.82
C SER A 471 -6.22 25.57 8.22
N ASP A 472 -5.23 24.70 8.32
CA ASP A 472 -4.76 24.20 9.61
C ASP A 472 -4.39 25.35 10.57
N GLY A 473 -4.85 25.25 11.81
CA GLY A 473 -4.70 26.32 12.81
C GLY A 473 -5.78 27.41 12.76
N TYR A 474 -6.79 27.28 11.90
CA TYR A 474 -7.96 28.15 11.84
C TYR A 474 -9.27 27.36 11.95
N TYR A 475 -10.33 28.00 12.45
CA TYR A 475 -11.68 27.44 12.57
C TYR A 475 -12.74 28.47 12.19
N GLY A 476 -13.92 27.99 11.79
CA GLY A 476 -15.02 28.84 11.37
C GLY A 476 -15.83 28.19 10.25
N ASP A 477 -16.51 29.02 9.46
CA ASP A 477 -17.33 28.60 8.31
C ASP A 477 -16.84 29.29 7.04
N ALA A 478 -15.99 28.59 6.28
CA ALA A 478 -15.36 29.06 5.06
C ALA A 478 -16.29 29.10 3.83
N THR A 479 -17.60 28.97 4.01
CA THR A 479 -18.57 28.95 2.90
C THR A 479 -19.32 30.27 2.72
N VAL A 480 -19.11 31.25 3.61
CA VAL A 480 -19.83 32.52 3.61
C VAL A 480 -19.24 33.51 2.59
N GLY A 481 -17.93 33.45 2.35
CA GLY A 481 -17.20 34.26 1.38
C GLY A 481 -16.72 35.61 1.90
N THR A 482 -16.38 35.71 3.19
CA THR A 482 -15.78 36.91 3.79
C THR A 482 -14.37 36.65 4.34
N ALA A 483 -13.50 37.65 4.32
CA ALA A 483 -12.14 37.51 4.84
C ALA A 483 -12.06 37.13 6.34
N SER A 484 -13.17 37.22 7.08
CA SER A 484 -13.28 36.89 8.51
C SER A 484 -13.87 35.51 8.82
N ASP A 485 -14.15 34.70 7.79
CA ASP A 485 -14.80 33.40 7.91
C ASP A 485 -13.99 32.39 8.72
N CYS A 486 -12.65 32.47 8.63
CA CYS A 486 -11.72 31.61 9.35
C CYS A 486 -10.92 32.41 10.38
N GLN A 487 -11.12 32.06 11.65
CA GLN A 487 -10.44 32.67 12.80
C GLN A 487 -9.34 31.77 13.36
N PRO A 488 -8.24 32.34 13.88
CA PRO A 488 -7.14 31.55 14.42
C PRO A 488 -7.59 30.71 15.61
N CYS A 489 -7.16 29.45 15.65
CA CYS A 489 -7.43 28.52 16.73
C CYS A 489 -6.85 29.07 18.04
N PRO A 490 -7.64 29.06 19.14
CA PRO A 490 -7.18 29.55 20.43
C PRO A 490 -6.40 28.44 21.17
N CYS A 491 -5.41 27.88 20.49
CA CYS A 491 -4.58 26.77 20.91
C CYS A 491 -3.09 27.19 20.96
N PRO A 492 -2.29 26.68 21.92
CA PRO A 492 -0.87 27.00 22.01
C PRO A 492 -0.11 26.48 20.77
N GLY A 493 0.80 27.29 20.22
CA GLY A 493 1.69 26.87 19.14
C GLY A 493 1.06 26.70 17.74
N ILE A 494 -0.09 27.36 17.47
CA ILE A 494 -0.82 27.28 16.19
C ILE A 494 -1.27 25.84 15.86
N SER A 495 -1.72 25.09 16.86
CA SER A 495 -2.30 23.76 16.65
C SER A 495 -3.72 23.81 16.07
N SER A 496 -4.09 22.75 15.35
CA SER A 496 -5.42 22.59 14.76
C SER A 496 -6.50 22.43 15.83
N CYS A 497 -7.72 22.87 15.51
CA CYS A 497 -8.86 22.82 16.41
C CYS A 497 -10.17 22.52 15.67
N ALA A 498 -11.16 22.02 16.41
CA ALA A 498 -12.49 21.68 15.89
C ALA A 498 -13.59 22.25 16.79
N ILE A 499 -14.73 22.59 16.18
CA ILE A 499 -15.92 23.04 16.91
C ILE A 499 -16.79 21.83 17.26
N VAL A 500 -17.13 21.67 18.53
CA VAL A 500 -18.05 20.63 19.00
C VAL A 500 -19.48 21.01 18.59
N PRO A 501 -20.20 20.21 17.77
CA PRO A 501 -21.46 20.64 17.13
C PRO A 501 -22.56 21.07 18.11
N ARG A 502 -22.64 20.44 19.30
CA ARG A 502 -23.69 20.74 20.30
C ARG A 502 -23.36 21.93 21.19
N THR A 503 -22.12 22.04 21.63
CA THR A 503 -21.71 23.06 22.62
C THR A 503 -21.12 24.30 21.97
N LYS A 504 -20.80 24.25 20.66
CA LYS A 504 -20.03 25.25 19.91
C LYS A 504 -18.68 25.60 20.56
N GLU A 505 -18.17 24.73 21.43
CA GLU A 505 -16.84 24.90 22.02
C GLU A 505 -15.76 24.52 21.00
N VAL A 506 -14.69 25.32 20.95
CA VAL A 506 -13.50 25.05 20.15
C VAL A 506 -12.53 24.22 20.98
N VAL A 507 -12.14 23.05 20.45
CA VAL A 507 -11.26 22.08 21.12
C VAL A 507 -10.05 21.82 20.23
N CYS A 508 -8.85 21.90 20.80
CA CYS A 508 -7.62 21.60 20.07
C CYS A 508 -7.55 20.10 19.76
N THR A 509 -7.28 19.74 18.52
CA THR A 509 -7.26 18.35 18.04
C THR A 509 -5.85 17.74 18.07
N SER A 510 -4.82 18.57 18.18
CA SER A 510 -3.43 18.13 18.18
C SER A 510 -2.64 18.91 19.22
N CYS A 511 -2.60 18.38 20.44
CA CYS A 511 -1.77 18.93 21.50
C CYS A 511 -0.30 18.53 21.34
N GLN A 512 0.61 19.40 21.76
CA GLN A 512 2.04 19.12 21.78
C GLN A 512 2.31 17.91 22.70
N ALA A 513 3.31 17.09 22.37
CA ALA A 513 3.63 15.89 23.13
C ALA A 513 3.78 16.19 24.64
N GLY A 514 3.05 15.42 25.47
CA GLY A 514 3.00 15.60 26.93
C GLY A 514 1.98 16.64 27.41
N THR A 515 1.17 17.26 26.53
CA THR A 515 0.07 18.16 26.90
C THR A 515 -1.29 17.57 26.51
N THR A 516 -2.32 17.88 27.29
CA THR A 516 -3.70 17.42 27.10
C THR A 516 -4.71 18.47 27.56
N GLY A 517 -6.01 18.19 27.43
CA GLY A 517 -7.10 19.12 27.74
C GLY A 517 -7.67 19.81 26.50
N LYS A 518 -8.79 20.52 26.67
CA LYS A 518 -9.53 21.11 25.54
C LYS A 518 -8.73 22.17 24.78
N ARG A 519 -7.76 22.80 25.47
CA ARG A 519 -6.86 23.85 24.98
C ARG A 519 -5.39 23.50 25.20
N CYS A 520 -5.06 22.21 25.33
CA CYS A 520 -3.71 21.74 25.66
C CYS A 520 -3.15 22.42 26.92
N GLU A 521 -4.03 22.72 27.87
CA GLU A 521 -3.73 23.50 29.07
C GLU A 521 -3.24 22.65 30.25
N LEU A 522 -3.32 21.32 30.13
CA LEU A 522 -2.92 20.36 31.16
C LEU A 522 -1.71 19.55 30.66
N CYS A 523 -0.96 18.96 31.58
CA CYS A 523 -0.01 17.90 31.21
C CYS A 523 -0.75 16.57 31.05
N ASP A 524 -0.32 15.82 30.04
CA ASP A 524 -0.83 14.48 29.78
C ASP A 524 -0.42 13.50 30.88
N ASP A 525 -1.00 12.31 30.88
CA ASP A 525 -0.64 11.30 31.86
C ASP A 525 0.84 10.90 31.77
N ALA A 526 1.47 10.62 32.91
CA ALA A 526 2.92 10.47 33.08
C ALA A 526 3.76 11.74 32.83
N TYR A 527 3.14 12.91 32.60
CA TYR A 527 3.82 14.20 32.55
C TYR A 527 3.37 15.13 33.68
N PHE A 528 4.26 16.02 34.11
CA PHE A 528 3.96 17.05 35.09
C PHE A 528 4.50 18.43 34.68
N GLY A 529 3.82 19.49 35.10
CA GLY A 529 4.17 20.86 34.74
C GLY A 529 2.99 21.84 34.84
N ASP A 530 3.17 23.02 34.25
CA ASP A 530 2.14 24.05 34.06
C ASP A 530 2.39 24.73 32.69
N PRO A 531 1.93 24.12 31.59
CA PRO A 531 2.32 24.50 30.23
C PRO A 531 1.82 25.89 29.83
N LEU A 532 0.79 26.43 30.51
CA LEU A 532 0.25 27.77 30.26
C LEU A 532 0.57 28.77 31.38
N GLY A 533 1.28 28.37 32.44
CA GLY A 533 1.62 29.24 33.56
C GLY A 533 0.41 29.76 34.33
N ARG A 534 -0.66 28.97 34.47
CA ARG A 534 -1.88 29.40 35.19
C ARG A 534 -1.64 29.56 36.69
N ASN A 535 -0.71 28.79 37.25
CA ASN A 535 -0.40 28.72 38.67
C ASN A 535 1.02 29.25 38.98
N GLY A 536 1.64 30.04 38.09
CA GLY A 536 2.96 30.62 38.27
C GLY A 536 3.75 30.82 36.98
N ALA A 537 5.09 30.72 37.05
CA ALA A 537 5.92 30.72 35.84
C ALA A 537 5.61 29.49 34.97
N VAL A 538 5.62 29.67 33.65
CA VAL A 538 5.39 28.58 32.69
C VAL A 538 6.39 27.45 32.92
N ARG A 539 5.89 26.24 33.17
CA ARG A 539 6.68 25.02 33.32
C ARG A 539 6.25 24.03 32.23
N PRO A 540 7.07 23.75 31.21
CA PRO A 540 6.71 22.78 30.17
C PRO A 540 6.49 21.40 30.79
N CYS A 541 5.58 20.62 30.21
CA CYS A 541 5.29 19.27 30.67
C CYS A 541 6.52 18.36 30.48
N ARG A 542 6.95 17.72 31.57
CA ARG A 542 8.10 16.79 31.60
C ARG A 542 7.63 15.43 32.09
N LEU A 543 8.27 14.36 31.60
CA LEU A 543 8.01 13.00 32.08
C LEU A 543 8.30 12.90 33.57
N CYS A 544 7.42 12.22 34.30
CA CYS A 544 7.63 11.86 35.69
C CYS A 544 8.75 10.83 35.82
N GLN A 545 9.55 10.95 36.88
CA GLN A 545 10.74 10.10 37.10
C GLN A 545 10.48 9.13 38.25
N CYS A 546 9.83 8.00 37.96
CA CYS A 546 9.45 7.03 38.99
C CYS A 546 10.35 5.77 39.04
N ASN A 547 11.60 5.86 38.57
CA ASN A 547 12.60 4.78 38.58
C ASN A 547 12.08 3.42 38.04
N ASP A 548 11.22 3.45 37.02
CA ASP A 548 10.56 2.28 36.43
C ASP A 548 9.79 1.41 37.45
N ASN A 549 9.38 2.03 38.55
CA ASN A 549 8.60 1.42 39.63
C ASN A 549 7.13 1.84 39.56
N ILE A 550 6.58 2.01 38.35
CA ILE A 550 5.17 2.30 38.07
C ILE A 550 4.66 1.37 36.97
N ASP A 551 3.34 1.18 36.91
CA ASP A 551 2.71 0.49 35.78
C ASP A 551 2.47 1.49 34.63
N PRO A 552 3.14 1.38 33.48
CA PRO A 552 3.00 2.34 32.37
C PRO A 552 1.58 2.41 31.79
N ASN A 553 0.70 1.43 32.07
CA ASN A 553 -0.69 1.44 31.61
C ASN A 553 -1.66 2.06 32.63
N ALA A 554 -1.20 2.36 33.85
CA ALA A 554 -2.05 2.95 34.88
C ALA A 554 -2.15 4.47 34.73
N VAL A 555 -3.36 5.01 34.71
CA VAL A 555 -3.60 6.47 34.68
C VAL A 555 -3.29 7.07 36.05
N GLY A 556 -2.65 8.24 36.09
CA GLY A 556 -2.34 8.95 37.32
C GLY A 556 -1.20 8.30 38.11
N ASN A 557 -0.16 7.86 37.42
CA ASN A 557 1.07 7.33 38.03
C ASN A 557 1.82 8.37 38.87
N CYS A 558 1.72 9.64 38.49
CA CYS A 558 2.30 10.76 39.18
C CYS A 558 1.34 11.96 39.23
N ASP A 559 1.58 12.86 40.17
CA ASP A 559 0.87 14.13 40.27
C ASP A 559 1.25 15.08 39.11
N ARG A 560 0.24 15.59 38.40
CA ARG A 560 0.43 16.40 37.17
C ARG A 560 1.04 17.79 37.41
N GLN A 561 1.12 18.27 38.65
CA GLN A 561 1.72 19.57 38.97
C GLN A 561 3.11 19.43 39.56
N THR A 562 3.30 18.45 40.44
CA THR A 562 4.51 18.30 41.27
C THR A 562 5.46 17.23 40.76
N GLY A 563 4.95 16.22 40.03
CA GLY A 563 5.74 15.09 39.55
C GLY A 563 5.96 13.97 40.57
N GLU A 564 5.34 14.05 41.76
CA GLU A 564 5.39 12.99 42.77
C GLU A 564 4.78 11.70 42.25
N CYS A 565 5.48 10.57 42.39
CA CYS A 565 4.98 9.26 42.01
C CYS A 565 3.96 8.75 43.04
N LEU A 566 2.72 8.54 42.61
CA LEU A 566 1.59 8.21 43.47
C LEU A 566 1.30 6.70 43.53
N LYS A 567 1.79 5.92 42.56
CA LYS A 567 1.46 4.49 42.40
C LYS A 567 2.72 3.62 42.27
N CYS A 568 3.57 3.63 43.28
CA CYS A 568 4.77 2.80 43.32
C CYS A 568 4.43 1.30 43.39
N ILE A 569 4.96 0.51 42.44
CA ILE A 569 4.86 -0.95 42.41
C ILE A 569 6.15 -1.59 42.97
N TYR A 570 6.22 -2.93 43.00
CA TYR A 570 7.37 -3.70 43.51
C TYR A 570 7.74 -3.42 44.98
N ASN A 571 6.75 -3.06 45.81
CA ASN A 571 6.94 -2.70 47.22
C ASN A 571 7.95 -1.56 47.43
N THR A 572 8.02 -0.64 46.47
CA THR A 572 8.79 0.60 46.57
C THR A 572 7.90 1.75 47.06
N ALA A 573 8.54 2.84 47.50
CA ALA A 573 7.91 4.04 48.05
C ALA A 573 8.85 5.24 47.85
N GLY A 574 8.39 6.44 48.20
CA GLY A 574 9.14 7.69 48.05
C GLY A 574 8.65 8.50 46.85
N PHE A 575 9.09 9.76 46.78
CA PHE A 575 8.65 10.71 45.76
C PHE A 575 8.94 10.20 44.34
N TYR A 576 10.02 9.44 44.19
CA TYR A 576 10.46 8.84 42.93
C TYR A 576 10.36 7.30 42.93
N CYS A 577 9.64 6.71 43.89
CA CYS A 577 9.63 5.26 44.12
C CYS A 577 11.05 4.68 44.31
N ASP A 578 11.90 5.40 45.05
CA ASP A 578 13.35 5.22 45.17
C ASP A 578 13.79 4.54 46.47
N ARG A 579 12.85 4.14 47.33
CA ARG A 579 13.11 3.39 48.58
C ARG A 579 12.18 2.20 48.71
N CYS A 580 12.54 1.20 49.51
CA CYS A 580 11.61 0.12 49.86
C CYS A 580 10.54 0.62 50.83
N LYS A 581 9.33 0.08 50.68
CA LYS A 581 8.23 0.29 51.62
C LYS A 581 8.59 -0.32 52.98
N ASP A 582 8.03 0.23 54.06
CA ASP A 582 8.24 -0.31 55.40
C ASP A 582 7.87 -1.81 55.48
N GLY A 583 8.72 -2.60 56.13
CA GLY A 583 8.62 -4.06 56.16
C GLY A 583 9.27 -4.77 54.97
N PHE A 584 9.93 -4.03 54.07
CA PHE A 584 10.71 -4.56 52.95
C PHE A 584 12.14 -4.02 52.94
N PHE A 585 13.05 -4.77 52.35
CA PHE A 585 14.46 -4.40 52.19
C PHE A 585 15.00 -4.82 50.82
N GLY A 586 16.06 -4.18 50.36
CA GLY A 586 16.76 -4.52 49.13
C GLY A 586 17.20 -3.29 48.34
N ASN A 587 17.34 -3.45 47.02
CA ASN A 587 17.74 -2.37 46.12
C ASN A 587 16.54 -1.92 45.26
N PRO A 588 15.81 -0.85 45.62
CA PRO A 588 14.63 -0.36 44.88
C PRO A 588 14.91 0.06 43.43
N LEU A 589 16.20 0.28 43.08
CA LEU A 589 16.67 0.63 41.74
C LEU A 589 17.20 -0.57 40.96
N ALA A 590 17.03 -1.80 41.48
CA ALA A 590 17.42 -3.00 40.75
C ALA A 590 16.62 -3.12 39.44
N PRO A 591 17.27 -3.58 38.35
CA PRO A 591 16.62 -3.72 37.05
C PRO A 591 15.60 -4.88 37.03
N ASP A 592 15.86 -5.96 37.77
CA ASP A 592 14.94 -7.09 37.92
C ASP A 592 13.94 -6.82 39.06
N PRO A 593 12.61 -6.85 38.82
CA PRO A 593 11.59 -6.77 39.86
C PRO A 593 11.80 -7.70 41.06
N ALA A 594 12.34 -8.90 40.86
CA ALA A 594 12.58 -9.88 41.94
C ALA A 594 13.70 -9.45 42.91
N ASP A 595 14.59 -8.56 42.45
CA ASP A 595 15.75 -8.07 43.20
C ASP A 595 15.52 -6.69 43.82
N LYS A 596 14.32 -6.11 43.64
CA LYS A 596 13.98 -4.81 44.22
C LYS A 596 13.78 -4.90 45.74
N CYS A 597 12.54 -4.99 46.20
CA CYS A 597 12.20 -4.95 47.62
C CYS A 597 11.55 -6.26 48.06
N ARG A 598 12.24 -6.98 48.96
CA ARG A 598 11.83 -8.26 49.53
C ARG A 598 11.33 -8.08 50.95
N ALA A 599 10.38 -8.91 51.39
CA ALA A 599 9.80 -8.80 52.72
C ALA A 599 10.83 -9.13 53.82
N CYS A 600 10.78 -8.38 54.92
CA CYS A 600 11.47 -8.72 56.15
C CYS A 600 10.86 -10.00 56.75
N HIS A 601 11.68 -10.98 57.11
CA HIS A 601 11.25 -12.24 57.72
C HIS A 601 11.77 -12.34 59.15
N CYS A 602 11.48 -11.36 60.00
CA CYS A 602 11.97 -11.36 61.39
C CYS A 602 11.22 -12.40 62.23
N ASN A 603 11.96 -13.26 62.93
CA ASN A 603 11.38 -14.28 63.82
C ASN A 603 10.79 -13.58 65.06
N PRO A 604 9.48 -13.76 65.35
CA PRO A 604 8.82 -13.09 66.46
C PRO A 604 9.37 -13.48 67.84
N TYR A 605 9.99 -14.65 67.99
CA TYR A 605 10.55 -15.11 69.27
C TYR A 605 11.98 -14.62 69.51
N GLY A 606 12.68 -14.23 68.45
CA GLY A 606 14.08 -13.80 68.52
C GLY A 606 14.31 -12.32 68.23
N THR A 607 13.27 -11.58 67.83
CA THR A 607 13.34 -10.16 67.46
C THR A 607 12.79 -9.27 68.57
N VAL A 608 13.49 -8.18 68.89
CA VAL A 608 13.09 -7.19 69.91
C VAL A 608 11.69 -6.67 69.61
N ASN A 609 10.81 -6.67 70.63
CA ASN A 609 9.42 -6.19 70.55
C ASN A 609 8.58 -6.81 69.40
N GLN A 610 8.96 -7.97 68.87
CA GLN A 610 8.27 -8.64 67.75
C GLN A 610 8.13 -7.75 66.50
N GLN A 611 9.09 -6.84 66.28
CA GLN A 611 9.05 -5.98 65.10
C GLN A 611 9.13 -6.82 63.82
N THR A 612 8.30 -6.46 62.84
CA THR A 612 8.33 -7.05 61.49
C THR A 612 9.16 -6.22 60.52
N THR A 613 9.62 -5.05 60.96
CA THR A 613 10.53 -4.17 60.22
C THR A 613 11.97 -4.62 60.38
N CYS A 614 12.75 -4.46 59.32
CA CYS A 614 14.17 -4.73 59.29
C CYS A 614 14.88 -3.55 58.62
N ASN A 615 16.21 -3.53 58.69
CA ASN A 615 16.99 -2.53 57.96
C ASN A 615 16.66 -2.58 56.46
N GLN A 616 16.23 -1.44 55.88
CA GLN A 616 15.73 -1.36 54.50
C GLN A 616 16.78 -1.70 53.42
N VAL A 617 18.07 -1.80 53.76
CA VAL A 617 19.15 -2.19 52.83
C VAL A 617 19.61 -3.62 53.10
N THR A 618 19.94 -3.95 54.35
CA THR A 618 20.58 -5.24 54.69
C THR A 618 19.58 -6.34 55.04
N GLY A 619 18.34 -5.99 55.37
CA GLY A 619 17.33 -6.92 55.81
C GLY A 619 17.54 -7.49 57.21
N GLN A 620 18.47 -6.91 57.98
CA GLN A 620 18.79 -7.33 59.34
C GLN A 620 17.67 -6.92 60.30
N CYS A 621 17.16 -7.89 61.05
CA CYS A 621 16.22 -7.69 62.15
C CYS A 621 16.97 -7.37 63.45
N GLU A 622 16.32 -6.68 64.37
CA GLU A 622 16.91 -6.34 65.67
C GLU A 622 16.77 -7.53 66.64
N CYS A 623 17.83 -8.33 66.81
CA CYS A 623 17.76 -9.58 67.57
C CYS A 623 17.83 -9.37 69.09
N LEU A 624 17.16 -10.25 69.83
CA LEU A 624 17.22 -10.36 71.29
C LEU A 624 18.58 -10.89 71.75
N SER A 625 18.87 -10.77 73.05
CA SER A 625 20.15 -11.17 73.62
C SER A 625 20.46 -12.66 73.38
N HIS A 626 21.70 -12.95 72.95
CA HIS A 626 22.17 -14.29 72.63
C HIS A 626 21.40 -15.00 71.49
N VAL A 627 20.75 -14.21 70.62
CA VAL A 627 20.09 -14.63 69.38
C VAL A 627 20.86 -14.08 68.17
N THR A 628 21.01 -14.91 67.15
CA THR A 628 21.78 -14.61 65.93
C THR A 628 21.00 -14.95 64.65
N GLY A 629 21.55 -14.56 63.50
CA GLY A 629 20.93 -14.68 62.18
C GLY A 629 20.26 -13.38 61.70
N ARG A 630 20.06 -13.25 60.38
CA ARG A 630 19.42 -12.07 59.77
C ARG A 630 17.98 -11.88 60.23
N ASP A 631 17.29 -13.02 60.41
CA ASP A 631 15.92 -13.17 60.86
C ASP A 631 15.81 -13.43 62.37
N CYS A 632 16.92 -13.43 63.11
CA CYS A 632 16.93 -13.74 64.54
C CYS A 632 16.31 -15.11 64.89
N SER A 633 16.56 -16.14 64.07
CA SER A 633 15.95 -17.46 64.24
C SER A 633 16.80 -18.49 64.99
N ALA A 634 18.04 -18.14 65.39
CA ALA A 634 18.98 -19.09 66.00
C ALA A 634 19.60 -18.56 67.30
N CYS A 635 19.91 -19.45 68.24
CA CYS A 635 20.69 -19.11 69.44
C CYS A 635 22.19 -19.07 69.14
N GLU A 636 22.94 -18.27 69.91
CA GLU A 636 24.40 -18.38 69.97
C GLU A 636 24.83 -19.74 70.52
N PRO A 637 25.97 -20.31 70.08
CA PRO A 637 26.48 -21.59 70.61
C PRO A 637 26.66 -21.57 72.14
N GLY A 638 26.21 -22.63 72.82
CA GLY A 638 26.22 -22.73 74.29
C GLY A 638 24.99 -22.11 74.98
N PHE A 639 24.00 -21.67 74.19
CA PHE A 639 22.71 -21.19 74.65
C PHE A 639 21.56 -21.94 73.97
N PHE A 640 20.41 -22.04 74.64
CA PHE A 640 19.23 -22.76 74.20
C PHE A 640 17.94 -21.98 74.54
N ASN A 641 16.78 -22.52 74.19
CA ASN A 641 15.46 -21.98 74.57
C ASN A 641 15.04 -20.63 73.92
N LEU A 642 15.27 -20.46 72.60
CA LEU A 642 14.78 -19.28 71.85
C LEU A 642 13.26 -19.04 71.98
N GLN A 643 12.49 -20.11 72.19
CA GLN A 643 11.03 -20.06 72.33
C GLN A 643 10.57 -19.31 73.59
N SER A 644 11.48 -19.01 74.53
CA SER A 644 11.22 -18.18 75.69
C SER A 644 10.69 -16.79 75.32
N GLY A 645 11.00 -16.28 74.12
CA GLY A 645 10.69 -14.92 73.69
C GLY A 645 11.53 -13.84 74.39
N HIS A 646 12.50 -14.23 75.21
CA HIS A 646 13.39 -13.33 75.97
C HIS A 646 14.86 -13.46 75.55
N GLY A 647 15.14 -14.19 74.48
CA GLY A 647 16.49 -14.55 74.04
C GLY A 647 16.87 -15.97 74.45
N CYS A 648 18.14 -16.32 74.30
CA CYS A 648 18.62 -17.67 74.61
C CYS A 648 19.33 -17.73 75.97
N GLU A 649 19.15 -18.85 76.68
CA GLU A 649 19.66 -19.10 78.03
C GLU A 649 20.87 -20.03 78.00
N ARG A 650 21.82 -19.89 78.93
CA ARG A 650 23.06 -20.67 78.94
C ARG A 650 22.84 -22.12 79.40
N CYS A 651 23.49 -23.08 78.73
CA CYS A 651 23.38 -24.53 78.99
C CYS A 651 23.81 -25.02 80.40
N ASN A 652 24.75 -24.33 81.06
CA ASN A 652 25.26 -24.68 82.40
C ASN A 652 25.72 -26.14 82.60
N CYS A 653 26.42 -26.72 81.63
CA CYS A 653 26.96 -28.08 81.72
C CYS A 653 28.10 -28.23 82.74
N HIS A 654 28.13 -29.33 83.50
CA HIS A 654 29.15 -29.59 84.51
C HIS A 654 30.52 -29.84 83.87
N ALA A 655 31.54 -29.09 84.31
CA ALA A 655 32.84 -29.01 83.65
C ALA A 655 33.62 -30.34 83.57
N LEU A 656 33.39 -31.27 84.49
CA LEU A 656 34.05 -32.59 84.49
C LEU A 656 33.17 -33.71 83.94
N GLY A 657 31.85 -33.56 84.05
CA GLY A 657 30.91 -34.60 83.67
C GLY A 657 30.35 -34.43 82.26
N SER A 658 30.54 -33.27 81.64
CA SER A 658 30.21 -33.00 80.24
C SER A 658 31.44 -33.12 79.33
N THR A 659 31.21 -33.44 78.05
CA THR A 659 32.25 -33.60 77.02
C THR A 659 32.82 -32.26 76.53
N ASN A 660 31.97 -31.26 76.26
CA ASN A 660 32.35 -30.01 75.58
C ASN A 660 31.57 -28.77 76.06
N GLY A 661 30.71 -28.91 77.07
CA GLY A 661 29.92 -27.80 77.61
C GLY A 661 28.80 -27.29 76.69
N GLN A 662 28.56 -27.96 75.56
CA GLN A 662 27.43 -27.68 74.68
C GLN A 662 26.20 -28.45 75.13
N CYS A 663 25.04 -27.90 74.79
CA CYS A 663 23.77 -28.56 75.00
C CYS A 663 22.90 -28.48 73.76
N ASP A 664 21.89 -29.34 73.71
CA ASP A 664 20.86 -29.28 72.69
C ASP A 664 20.11 -27.93 72.75
N ILE A 665 20.02 -27.25 71.59
CA ILE A 665 19.48 -25.89 71.42
C ILE A 665 18.00 -25.73 71.80
N ARG A 666 17.27 -26.83 72.04
CA ARG A 666 15.87 -26.82 72.47
C ARG A 666 15.68 -27.31 73.89
N THR A 667 16.37 -28.37 74.29
CA THR A 667 16.14 -29.08 75.55
C THR A 667 17.12 -28.72 76.66
N GLY A 668 18.26 -28.11 76.32
CA GLY A 668 19.29 -27.76 77.31
C GLY A 668 20.08 -28.97 77.83
N GLN A 669 19.87 -30.17 77.28
CA GLN A 669 20.58 -31.38 77.70
C GLN A 669 22.05 -31.30 77.29
N CYS A 670 22.93 -31.35 78.28
CA CYS A 670 24.37 -31.42 78.08
C CYS A 670 24.80 -32.81 77.62
N GLU A 671 25.87 -32.86 76.84
CA GLU A 671 26.50 -34.12 76.42
C GLU A 671 27.40 -34.66 77.56
N CYS A 672 27.09 -35.84 78.10
CA CYS A 672 27.70 -36.40 79.33
C CYS A 672 28.79 -37.44 79.07
N GLN A 673 29.74 -37.57 80.01
CA GLN A 673 30.80 -38.58 80.03
C GLN A 673 30.28 -40.00 80.35
N PRO A 674 31.01 -41.08 80.01
CA PRO A 674 30.56 -42.46 80.23
C PRO A 674 30.23 -42.79 81.70
N GLY A 675 29.07 -43.40 81.95
CA GLY A 675 28.62 -43.70 83.31
C GLY A 675 28.23 -42.47 84.15
N VAL A 676 28.11 -41.28 83.53
CA VAL A 676 27.63 -40.03 84.14
C VAL A 676 26.28 -39.65 83.52
N THR A 677 25.36 -39.13 84.34
CA THR A 677 24.00 -38.78 83.95
C THR A 677 23.55 -37.44 84.56
N GLY A 678 22.34 -36.98 84.18
CA GLY A 678 21.74 -35.70 84.57
C GLY A 678 21.72 -34.66 83.44
N GLN A 679 20.82 -33.65 83.52
CA GLN A 679 20.69 -32.60 82.49
C GLN A 679 21.99 -31.79 82.30
N HIS A 680 22.72 -31.63 83.40
CA HIS A 680 24.02 -30.96 83.46
C HIS A 680 25.20 -31.93 83.58
N CYS A 681 24.96 -33.25 83.52
CA CYS A 681 25.99 -34.29 83.67
C CYS A 681 26.73 -34.24 85.02
N ASP A 682 25.98 -34.26 86.13
CA ASP A 682 26.48 -33.94 87.47
C ASP A 682 26.62 -35.13 88.42
N ARG A 683 26.19 -36.34 88.02
CA ARG A 683 26.18 -37.52 88.91
C ARG A 683 26.47 -38.83 88.16
N CYS A 684 26.92 -39.86 88.88
CA CYS A 684 27.09 -41.20 88.29
C CYS A 684 25.76 -41.87 87.99
N GLU A 685 25.76 -42.69 86.95
CA GLU A 685 24.71 -43.66 86.64
C GLU A 685 24.70 -44.79 87.70
N GLY A 686 23.56 -45.47 87.88
CA GLY A 686 23.41 -46.54 88.87
C GLY A 686 24.39 -47.71 88.64
N ASN A 687 24.79 -48.38 89.72
CA ASN A 687 25.79 -49.47 89.75
C ASN A 687 27.21 -49.04 89.32
N HIS A 688 27.48 -47.74 89.32
CA HIS A 688 28.81 -47.17 89.07
C HIS A 688 29.27 -46.35 90.27
N PHE A 689 30.58 -46.12 90.38
CA PHE A 689 31.22 -45.39 91.46
C PHE A 689 32.43 -44.60 90.96
N GLY A 690 32.89 -43.63 91.76
CA GLY A 690 34.09 -42.84 91.48
C GLY A 690 33.91 -41.79 90.39
N PHE A 691 33.01 -40.83 90.60
CA PHE A 691 32.78 -39.68 89.71
C PHE A 691 34.09 -38.91 89.45
N GLY A 692 34.49 -38.79 88.18
CA GLY A 692 35.70 -38.06 87.80
C GLY A 692 35.71 -37.67 86.32
N SER A 693 36.83 -37.12 85.86
CA SER A 693 37.00 -36.65 84.47
C SER A 693 36.94 -37.76 83.40
N GLN A 694 37.02 -39.03 83.82
CA GLN A 694 36.91 -40.21 82.96
C GLN A 694 35.52 -40.87 83.06
N GLY A 695 34.55 -40.18 83.67
CA GLY A 695 33.24 -40.73 83.97
C GLY A 695 33.20 -41.53 85.27
N CYS A 696 32.28 -42.50 85.36
CA CYS A 696 32.14 -43.39 86.53
C CYS A 696 32.42 -44.85 86.18
N LYS A 697 33.00 -45.60 87.11
CA LYS A 697 33.42 -47.01 86.91
C LYS A 697 32.37 -48.00 87.43
N PRO A 698 32.16 -49.17 86.79
CA PRO A 698 31.16 -50.14 87.22
C PRO A 698 31.57 -50.89 88.51
N CYS A 699 30.57 -51.28 89.30
CA CYS A 699 30.73 -51.94 90.60
C CYS A 699 30.95 -53.46 90.56
N ASP A 700 30.52 -54.19 89.54
CA ASP A 700 30.79 -55.63 89.31
C ASP A 700 30.61 -56.59 90.52
N CYS A 701 29.63 -56.36 91.39
CA CYS A 701 29.34 -57.24 92.53
C CYS A 701 28.71 -58.57 92.09
N ASP A 702 29.14 -59.70 92.67
CA ASP A 702 28.58 -61.02 92.34
C ASP A 702 27.12 -61.10 92.78
N PRO A 703 26.17 -61.42 91.88
CA PRO A 703 24.74 -61.39 92.20
C PRO A 703 24.31 -62.49 93.19
N GLU A 704 25.04 -63.60 93.26
CA GLU A 704 24.71 -64.73 94.14
C GLU A 704 25.28 -64.48 95.55
N GLY A 705 26.53 -64.02 95.63
CA GLY A 705 27.24 -63.77 96.88
C GLY A 705 27.07 -62.36 97.47
N SER A 706 26.65 -61.35 96.70
CA SER A 706 26.50 -59.96 97.19
C SER A 706 25.06 -59.62 97.57
N ARG A 707 24.88 -58.70 98.52
CA ARG A 707 23.58 -58.17 98.96
C ARG A 707 23.00 -57.11 98.01
N SER A 708 23.87 -56.36 97.33
CA SER A 708 23.52 -55.31 96.36
C SER A 708 24.50 -55.35 95.19
N LEU A 709 24.03 -54.96 93.99
CA LEU A 709 24.87 -54.74 92.81
C LEU A 709 25.59 -53.39 92.85
N GLN A 710 25.10 -52.47 93.67
CA GLN A 710 25.78 -51.22 93.98
C GLN A 710 26.83 -51.46 95.05
N CYS A 711 28.07 -51.16 94.70
CA CYS A 711 29.22 -51.15 95.59
C CYS A 711 29.32 -49.83 96.38
N GLN A 712 30.07 -49.88 97.47
CA GLN A 712 30.44 -48.70 98.26
C GLN A 712 31.38 -47.78 97.45
N GLU A 713 31.65 -46.57 97.93
CA GLU A 713 32.50 -45.58 97.22
C GLU A 713 33.93 -46.06 96.92
N ASN A 714 34.42 -47.03 97.68
CA ASN A 714 35.72 -47.68 97.48
C ASN A 714 35.68 -48.84 96.48
N GLY A 715 34.51 -49.14 95.91
CA GLY A 715 34.32 -50.24 94.98
C GLY A 715 34.08 -51.61 95.63
N HIS A 716 33.92 -51.72 96.96
CA HIS A 716 33.69 -53.01 97.63
C HIS A 716 32.20 -53.39 97.69
N CYS A 717 31.92 -54.68 97.55
CA CYS A 717 30.57 -55.25 97.61
C CYS A 717 30.29 -55.84 98.99
N GLU A 718 29.04 -55.75 99.45
CA GLU A 718 28.63 -56.34 100.73
C GLU A 718 28.23 -57.81 100.55
N CYS A 719 28.96 -58.74 101.19
CA CYS A 719 28.78 -60.18 100.99
C CYS A 719 27.70 -60.81 101.89
N LYS A 720 27.07 -61.87 101.40
CA LYS A 720 26.18 -62.76 102.16
C LYS A 720 27.00 -63.74 102.99
N GLU A 721 26.39 -64.30 104.03
CA GLU A 721 27.04 -65.23 104.97
C GLU A 721 27.57 -66.47 104.23
N GLY A 722 28.80 -66.91 104.55
CA GLY A 722 29.51 -67.98 103.86
C GLY A 722 30.22 -67.56 102.56
N PHE A 723 30.04 -66.32 102.07
CA PHE A 723 30.74 -65.76 100.92
C PHE A 723 31.73 -64.66 101.34
N VAL A 724 32.90 -64.63 100.69
CA VAL A 724 34.01 -63.71 100.95
C VAL A 724 34.63 -63.17 99.66
N GLY A 725 35.47 -62.14 99.76
CA GLY A 725 36.15 -61.46 98.64
C GLY A 725 35.50 -60.10 98.29
N SER A 726 36.25 -59.22 97.61
CA SER A 726 35.80 -57.83 97.32
C SER A 726 34.58 -57.71 96.41
N ARG A 727 34.33 -58.78 95.65
CA ARG A 727 33.16 -58.97 94.78
C ARG A 727 32.23 -60.08 95.31
N CYS A 728 32.51 -60.64 96.48
CA CYS A 728 31.72 -61.70 97.13
C CYS A 728 31.60 -63.02 96.34
N ASN A 729 32.68 -63.41 95.64
CA ASN A 729 32.67 -64.53 94.70
C ASN A 729 33.39 -65.80 95.19
N GLN A 730 33.71 -65.90 96.49
CA GLN A 730 34.46 -67.04 97.07
C GLN A 730 33.76 -67.56 98.34
N CYS A 731 33.99 -68.83 98.72
CA CYS A 731 33.46 -69.42 99.96
C CYS A 731 34.40 -69.25 101.15
N GLU A 732 33.85 -69.02 102.34
CA GLU A 732 34.57 -68.91 103.61
C GLU A 732 35.19 -70.26 104.07
N GLU A 733 36.28 -70.25 104.88
CA GLU A 733 36.93 -71.49 105.38
C GLU A 733 35.96 -72.37 106.21
N ASN A 734 35.95 -73.70 105.97
CA ASN A 734 34.94 -74.70 106.40
C ASN A 734 33.61 -74.65 105.68
N TYR A 735 33.46 -73.81 104.67
CA TYR A 735 32.40 -73.93 103.67
C TYR A 735 32.98 -74.44 102.35
N PHE A 736 32.29 -75.37 101.67
CA PHE A 736 32.66 -75.85 100.35
C PHE A 736 31.51 -75.59 99.37
N TYR A 737 31.86 -75.35 98.10
CA TYR A 737 30.86 -75.12 97.05
C TYR A 737 30.36 -76.46 96.51
N ASN A 738 29.08 -76.77 96.69
CA ASN A 738 28.47 -78.00 96.20
C ASN A 738 27.73 -77.76 94.88
N ARG A 739 28.14 -78.45 93.80
CA ARG A 739 27.53 -78.26 92.47
C ARG A 739 26.08 -78.74 92.36
N SER A 740 25.58 -79.48 93.35
CA SER A 740 24.21 -80.01 93.39
C SER A 740 23.24 -79.13 94.20
N TRP A 741 23.73 -78.20 95.01
CA TRP A 741 22.97 -77.25 95.83
C TRP A 741 23.71 -75.89 95.80
N PRO A 742 23.22 -74.87 95.07
CA PRO A 742 23.92 -73.60 94.89
C PRO A 742 24.21 -72.91 96.23
N GLY A 743 25.47 -72.49 96.43
CA GLY A 743 25.93 -71.80 97.64
C GLY A 743 27.06 -72.52 98.39
N CYS A 744 27.72 -71.78 99.26
CA CYS A 744 28.76 -72.28 100.15
C CYS A 744 28.11 -73.06 101.32
N GLN A 745 28.43 -74.35 101.49
CA GLN A 745 27.89 -75.24 102.53
C GLN A 745 28.94 -75.66 103.57
N GLU A 746 28.56 -75.74 104.84
CA GLU A 746 29.45 -76.11 105.95
C GLU A 746 29.92 -77.59 105.90
N CYS A 747 31.20 -77.85 106.20
CA CYS A 747 31.81 -79.19 106.22
C CYS A 747 31.35 -80.09 107.41
N PRO A 748 31.30 -81.43 107.28
CA PRO A 748 30.84 -82.36 108.34
C PRO A 748 31.70 -82.42 109.63
N ALA A 749 31.11 -82.92 110.73
CA ALA A 749 31.67 -82.86 112.09
C ALA A 749 33.06 -83.52 112.32
N CYS A 750 33.50 -84.46 111.48
CA CYS A 750 34.85 -85.05 111.59
C CYS A 750 35.97 -84.03 111.27
N TYR A 751 35.66 -82.99 110.49
CA TYR A 751 36.59 -81.92 110.15
C TYR A 751 36.85 -80.97 111.34
N ARG A 752 35.99 -80.99 112.36
CA ARG A 752 36.13 -80.14 113.55
C ARG A 752 37.31 -80.56 114.44
N LEU A 753 37.58 -81.86 114.58
CA LEU A 753 38.73 -82.39 115.33
C LEU A 753 40.07 -82.04 114.68
N VAL A 754 40.09 -81.90 113.35
CA VAL A 754 41.27 -81.48 112.58
C VAL A 754 41.41 -79.95 112.63
N LYS A 755 40.30 -79.20 112.54
CA LYS A 755 40.25 -77.74 112.70
C LYS A 755 40.84 -77.29 114.03
N ASP A 756 40.49 -77.93 115.14
CA ASP A 756 41.02 -77.55 116.47
C ASP A 756 42.56 -77.70 116.54
N LYS A 757 43.10 -78.75 115.92
CA LYS A 757 44.55 -79.00 115.89
C LYS A 757 45.32 -78.10 114.90
N VAL A 758 44.67 -77.70 113.81
CA VAL A 758 45.21 -76.74 112.84
C VAL A 758 45.16 -75.31 113.39
N VAL A 759 44.13 -74.96 114.16
CA VAL A 759 44.03 -73.66 114.85
C VAL A 759 45.11 -73.54 115.94
N GLU A 760 45.36 -74.60 116.71
CA GLU A 760 46.45 -74.64 117.69
C GLU A 760 47.83 -74.40 117.04
N GLN A 761 48.07 -74.97 115.85
CA GLN A 761 49.32 -74.77 115.09
C GLN A 761 49.42 -73.40 114.42
N ARG A 762 48.32 -72.85 113.89
CA ARG A 762 48.27 -71.47 113.37
C ARG A 762 48.49 -70.43 114.48
N GLN A 763 48.04 -70.69 115.70
CA GLN A 763 48.25 -69.79 116.83
C GLN A 763 49.73 -69.73 117.25
N ARG A 764 50.44 -70.86 117.23
CA ARG A 764 51.91 -70.89 117.44
C ARG A 764 52.67 -70.18 116.32
N LEU A 765 52.21 -70.31 115.07
CA LEU A 765 52.79 -69.58 113.94
C LEU A 765 52.60 -68.05 114.08
N GLY A 766 51.45 -67.60 114.60
CA GLY A 766 51.15 -66.19 114.83
C GLY A 766 51.93 -65.55 116.00
N GLU A 767 52.34 -66.33 117.01
CA GLU A 767 53.26 -65.86 118.05
C GLU A 767 54.66 -65.60 117.49
N LEU A 768 55.12 -66.44 116.55
CA LEU A 768 56.39 -66.26 115.83
C LEU A 768 56.35 -65.04 114.89
N GLU A 769 55.24 -64.81 114.18
CA GLU A 769 55.07 -63.62 113.33
C GLU A 769 55.04 -62.30 114.12
N ASN A 770 54.45 -62.28 115.33
CA ASN A 770 54.44 -61.09 116.19
C ASN A 770 55.83 -60.74 116.77
N LEU A 771 56.70 -61.74 116.98
CA LEU A 771 58.10 -61.51 117.35
C LEU A 771 58.90 -60.89 116.19
N ILE A 772 58.61 -61.29 114.95
CA ILE A 772 59.26 -60.77 113.74
C ILE A 772 58.78 -59.34 113.42
N ALA A 773 57.48 -59.05 113.62
CA ALA A 773 56.89 -57.75 113.29
C ALA A 773 57.33 -56.59 114.22
N ASN A 774 57.72 -56.87 115.47
CA ASN A 774 58.18 -55.86 116.43
C ASN A 774 59.64 -55.40 116.26
N LEU A 775 60.34 -55.89 115.24
CA LEU A 775 61.72 -55.47 114.90
C LEU A 775 61.76 -54.25 113.93
N GLY A 776 60.61 -53.76 113.45
CA GLY A 776 60.55 -52.88 112.28
C GLY A 776 59.78 -51.56 112.41
N THR A 777 59.39 -51.12 113.61
CA THR A 777 58.64 -49.86 113.80
C THR A 777 59.45 -48.90 114.67
N ARG A 778 59.98 -47.85 114.05
CA ARG A 778 60.99 -46.97 114.62
C ARG A 778 60.40 -45.59 114.93
N GLU A 779 60.26 -45.28 116.21
CA GLU A 779 60.44 -43.94 116.79
C GLU A 779 60.97 -44.16 118.22
N GLU A 780 62.09 -43.50 118.55
CA GLU A 780 62.88 -43.56 119.80
C GLU A 780 64.06 -44.56 119.88
N THR A 781 65.20 -44.03 120.35
CA THR A 781 66.58 -44.53 120.25
C THR A 781 66.91 -45.61 121.28
N VAL A 782 67.44 -46.77 120.86
CA VAL A 782 68.04 -47.79 121.74
C VAL A 782 69.35 -48.29 121.14
N THR A 783 70.40 -48.37 121.97
CA THR A 783 71.79 -48.71 121.61
C THR A 783 72.01 -50.23 121.42
N ASP A 784 72.99 -50.59 120.58
CA ASP A 784 73.19 -51.88 119.90
C ASP A 784 73.38 -53.16 120.76
N GLU A 785 73.44 -53.12 122.09
CA GLU A 785 73.65 -54.32 122.92
C GLU A 785 72.37 -55.13 123.23
N ALA A 786 71.17 -54.52 123.12
CA ALA A 786 69.90 -55.21 123.43
C ALA A 786 69.29 -55.98 122.23
N PHE A 787 69.76 -55.71 121.01
CA PHE A 787 69.27 -56.33 119.79
C PHE A 787 69.92 -57.71 119.55
N GLU A 788 71.19 -57.85 119.91
CA GLU A 788 71.96 -59.08 119.73
C GLU A 788 71.49 -60.25 120.61
N GLU A 789 70.87 -59.97 121.78
CA GLU A 789 70.34 -61.02 122.65
C GLU A 789 69.02 -61.60 122.12
N ARG A 790 68.16 -60.77 121.51
CA ARG A 790 66.84 -61.20 120.98
C ARG A 790 66.96 -62.09 119.74
N LEU A 791 67.99 -61.87 118.92
CA LEU A 791 68.22 -62.66 117.70
C LEU A 791 68.61 -64.11 118.01
N LYS A 792 69.34 -64.34 119.12
CA LYS A 792 69.73 -65.71 119.56
C LYS A 792 68.57 -66.55 120.09
N GLN A 793 67.46 -65.92 120.51
CA GLN A 793 66.30 -66.64 121.01
C GLN A 793 65.42 -67.17 119.87
N ALA A 794 65.21 -66.37 118.82
CA ALA A 794 64.42 -66.77 117.65
C ALA A 794 65.05 -67.94 116.86
N GLU A 795 66.38 -68.06 116.85
CA GLU A 795 67.09 -69.11 116.11
C GLU A 795 66.91 -70.52 116.72
N ARG A 796 66.62 -70.62 118.03
CA ARG A 796 66.37 -71.92 118.69
C ARG A 796 65.00 -72.51 118.37
N GLU A 797 63.96 -71.69 118.31
CA GLU A 797 62.57 -72.18 118.12
C GLU A 797 62.30 -72.68 116.69
N VAL A 798 62.99 -72.13 115.68
CA VAL A 798 62.83 -72.55 114.27
C VAL A 798 63.41 -73.94 114.00
N THR A 799 64.46 -74.34 114.73
CA THR A 799 65.15 -75.61 114.48
C THR A 799 64.33 -76.81 114.99
N GLU A 800 63.53 -76.63 116.04
CA GLU A 800 62.69 -77.67 116.63
C GLU A 800 61.47 -78.00 115.74
N LEU A 801 60.92 -77.01 115.04
CA LEU A 801 59.81 -77.16 114.09
C LEU A 801 60.17 -77.92 112.80
N LEU A 802 61.45 -77.96 112.42
CA LEU A 802 61.90 -78.60 111.18
C LEU A 802 62.00 -80.13 111.27
N GLU A 803 62.28 -80.68 112.46
CA GLU A 803 62.36 -82.14 112.66
C GLU A 803 60.99 -82.84 112.63
N GLU A 804 59.91 -82.16 113.00
CA GLU A 804 58.56 -82.74 112.98
C GLU A 804 57.96 -82.87 111.58
N ALA A 805 58.37 -82.02 110.62
CA ALA A 805 57.82 -81.98 109.26
C ALA A 805 58.35 -83.09 108.31
N GLN A 806 59.49 -83.71 108.62
CA GLN A 806 60.14 -84.68 107.71
C GLN A 806 59.54 -86.09 107.73
N LYS A 807 58.57 -86.39 108.60
CA LYS A 807 58.13 -87.75 108.92
C LYS A 807 56.98 -88.34 108.08
N SER A 808 56.45 -87.64 107.07
CA SER A 808 55.21 -88.06 106.38
C SER A 808 55.29 -87.91 104.85
N LYS A 809 56.06 -88.80 104.18
CA LYS A 809 56.23 -88.89 102.72
C LYS A 809 56.11 -90.37 102.30
N ASP A 810 55.14 -90.74 101.44
CA ASP A 810 55.24 -91.78 100.37
C ASP A 810 53.88 -92.14 99.72
N VAL A 811 53.94 -92.62 98.46
CA VAL A 811 52.89 -93.24 97.60
C VAL A 811 52.15 -92.25 96.65
N ASP A 812 52.11 -92.34 95.31
CA ASP A 812 52.27 -93.50 94.41
C ASP A 812 52.74 -93.14 92.98
N GLN A 813 53.35 -94.15 92.38
CA GLN A 813 54.10 -94.23 91.13
C GLN A 813 53.25 -94.17 89.84
N GLY A 814 52.04 -93.61 89.84
CA GLY A 814 51.17 -93.57 88.63
C GLY A 814 51.41 -92.35 87.72
N LEU A 815 52.10 -91.34 88.23
CA LEU A 815 52.30 -90.06 87.52
C LEU A 815 53.37 -90.13 86.42
N MET A 816 54.28 -91.11 86.50
CA MET A 816 55.40 -91.24 85.55
C MET A 816 55.00 -91.81 84.19
N ASP A 817 53.89 -92.54 84.08
CA ASP A 817 53.43 -93.07 82.78
C ASP A 817 52.73 -91.99 81.93
N ARG A 818 52.14 -90.97 82.56
CA ARG A 818 51.54 -89.82 81.84
C ARG A 818 52.58 -88.86 81.27
N LEU A 819 53.81 -88.86 81.82
CA LEU A 819 54.87 -87.95 81.39
C LEU A 819 55.49 -88.34 80.04
N LYS A 820 55.32 -89.59 79.59
CA LYS A 820 55.92 -90.10 78.35
C LYS A 820 55.13 -89.74 77.10
N ASP A 821 53.81 -89.58 77.22
CA ASP A 821 52.89 -89.21 76.13
C ASP A 821 52.90 -87.69 75.85
N VAL A 822 53.22 -86.89 76.86
CA VAL A 822 53.34 -85.43 76.76
C VAL A 822 54.64 -85.01 76.04
N ASN A 823 55.70 -85.83 76.10
CA ASN A 823 57.00 -85.49 75.50
C ASN A 823 57.04 -85.66 73.95
N SER A 824 56.27 -86.59 73.38
CA SER A 824 56.13 -86.71 71.91
C SER A 824 55.29 -85.55 71.34
N THR A 825 54.33 -85.07 72.12
CA THR A 825 53.48 -83.93 71.79
C THR A 825 54.26 -82.60 71.82
N LEU A 826 55.21 -82.44 72.75
CA LEU A 826 55.99 -81.21 72.92
C LEU A 826 57.00 -80.96 71.76
N VAL A 827 57.58 -82.01 71.18
CA VAL A 827 58.50 -81.89 70.03
C VAL A 827 57.75 -81.53 68.73
N SER A 828 56.51 -81.97 68.60
CA SER A 828 55.61 -81.57 67.49
C SER A 828 55.18 -80.10 67.58
N GLN A 829 54.94 -79.60 68.80
CA GLN A 829 54.52 -78.22 69.04
C GLN A 829 55.69 -77.20 68.91
N LEU A 830 56.93 -77.60 69.19
CA LEU A 830 58.13 -76.76 68.98
C LEU A 830 58.45 -76.51 67.49
N ASN A 831 58.19 -77.49 66.61
CA ASN A 831 58.32 -77.30 65.16
C ASN A 831 57.15 -76.50 64.56
N ARG A 832 55.97 -76.52 65.19
CA ARG A 832 54.84 -75.61 64.87
C ARG A 832 55.14 -74.17 65.26
N LEU A 833 55.75 -73.91 66.42
CA LEU A 833 56.12 -72.55 66.86
C LEU A 833 57.14 -71.85 65.95
N ARG A 834 58.09 -72.58 65.36
CA ARG A 834 59.01 -72.02 64.33
C ARG A 834 58.32 -71.69 63.01
N ASN A 835 57.29 -72.44 62.62
CA ASN A 835 56.46 -72.11 61.45
C ASN A 835 55.55 -70.90 61.74
N ILE A 836 54.97 -70.81 62.95
CA ILE A 836 54.12 -69.70 63.40
C ILE A 836 54.90 -68.39 63.46
N GLN A 837 56.18 -68.38 63.83
CA GLN A 837 57.01 -67.16 63.80
C GLN A 837 57.23 -66.62 62.38
N GLY A 838 57.26 -67.49 61.36
CA GLY A 838 57.23 -67.08 59.95
C GLY A 838 55.84 -66.59 59.53
N THR A 839 54.77 -67.24 60.02
CA THR A 839 53.39 -66.86 59.73
C THR A 839 52.99 -65.52 60.35
N VAL A 840 53.56 -65.14 61.51
CA VAL A 840 53.33 -63.84 62.18
C VAL A 840 53.87 -62.67 61.34
N ARG A 841 55.02 -62.86 60.68
CA ARG A 841 55.62 -61.85 59.80
C ARG A 841 54.90 -61.71 58.46
N ASP A 842 54.25 -62.77 58.00
CA ASP A 842 53.38 -62.75 56.82
C ASP A 842 51.97 -62.23 57.17
N THR A 843 51.51 -62.37 58.42
CA THR A 843 50.21 -61.86 58.88
C THR A 843 50.20 -60.35 59.16
N GLU A 844 51.32 -59.73 59.51
CA GLU A 844 51.44 -58.26 59.50
C GLU A 844 51.25 -57.67 58.09
N ASN A 845 51.77 -58.35 57.06
CA ASN A 845 51.57 -57.94 55.66
C ASN A 845 50.15 -58.24 55.14
N LEU A 846 49.47 -59.28 55.67
CA LEU A 846 48.06 -59.57 55.39
C LEU A 846 47.10 -58.64 56.15
N ALA A 847 47.49 -58.10 57.31
CA ALA A 847 46.68 -57.15 58.09
C ALA A 847 46.52 -55.81 57.36
N GLU A 848 47.55 -55.35 56.65
CA GLU A 848 47.46 -54.16 55.80
C GLU A 848 46.60 -54.42 54.54
N GLN A 849 46.59 -55.65 54.02
CA GLN A 849 45.67 -56.07 52.94
C GLN A 849 44.22 -56.31 53.42
N ALA A 850 44.01 -56.65 54.70
CA ALA A 850 42.68 -56.81 55.30
C ALA A 850 42.02 -55.44 55.53
N ARG A 851 42.80 -54.39 55.82
CA ARG A 851 42.29 -53.01 55.88
C ARG A 851 41.66 -52.55 54.57
N VAL A 852 42.21 -52.99 53.44
CA VAL A 852 41.67 -52.74 52.10
C VAL A 852 40.43 -53.58 51.79
N ARG A 853 40.20 -54.72 52.48
CA ARG A 853 38.96 -55.53 52.36
C ARG A 853 37.83 -55.14 53.31
N VAL A 854 38.13 -54.38 54.37
CA VAL A 854 37.08 -53.70 55.16
C VAL A 854 36.34 -52.70 54.29
N GLU A 855 37.05 -52.08 53.34
CA GLU A 855 36.50 -51.28 52.25
C GLU A 855 35.56 -52.12 51.35
N ASP A 856 35.91 -53.37 51.03
CA ASP A 856 35.04 -54.28 50.27
C ASP A 856 33.79 -54.75 51.06
N THR A 857 33.77 -54.69 52.39
CA THR A 857 32.61 -55.15 53.19
C THR A 857 31.68 -54.01 53.60
N GLU A 858 31.75 -52.88 52.89
CA GLU A 858 30.54 -52.20 52.44
C GLU A 858 29.48 -53.21 51.92
N ASP A 859 29.87 -54.40 51.45
CA ASP A 859 28.95 -55.52 51.22
C ASP A 859 28.10 -55.97 52.44
N LEU A 860 28.43 -55.63 53.69
CA LEU A 860 27.54 -55.87 54.84
C LEU A 860 26.51 -54.75 55.06
N ILE A 861 26.74 -53.54 54.53
CA ILE A 861 25.71 -52.49 54.40
C ILE A 861 24.50 -53.03 53.58
N SER A 862 24.71 -54.07 52.75
CA SER A 862 23.64 -54.80 52.06
C SER A 862 22.86 -55.78 52.96
N LEU A 863 23.47 -56.46 53.92
CA LEU A 863 22.77 -57.45 54.77
C LEU A 863 21.96 -56.80 55.90
N ALA A 864 22.49 -55.72 56.50
CA ALA A 864 21.79 -54.95 57.53
C ALA A 864 20.47 -54.33 57.01
N SER A 865 20.39 -54.04 55.71
CA SER A 865 19.18 -53.55 55.05
C SER A 865 18.11 -54.64 54.81
N ASP A 866 18.48 -55.93 54.76
CA ASP A 866 17.54 -57.05 54.48
C ASP A 866 16.96 -57.68 55.77
N MET A 867 17.70 -57.67 56.88
CA MET A 867 17.17 -58.17 58.17
C MET A 867 16.30 -57.15 58.92
N LEU A 868 16.49 -55.85 58.65
CA LEU A 868 15.51 -54.82 59.00
C LEU A 868 14.10 -55.17 58.49
N GLU A 869 14.01 -55.96 57.40
CA GLU A 869 12.76 -56.45 56.82
C GLU A 869 12.23 -57.75 57.46
N LYS A 870 13.09 -58.56 58.11
CA LYS A 870 12.67 -59.77 58.87
C LYS A 870 12.28 -59.46 60.33
N ALA A 871 12.96 -58.52 60.98
CA ALA A 871 12.58 -58.02 62.30
C ALA A 871 11.20 -57.34 62.27
N LYS A 872 10.85 -56.69 61.15
CA LYS A 872 9.51 -56.18 60.86
C LYS A 872 8.43 -57.28 60.87
N MET A 873 8.72 -58.47 60.32
CA MET A 873 7.78 -59.60 60.31
C MET A 873 7.66 -60.34 61.66
N ALA A 874 8.71 -60.34 62.49
CA ALA A 874 8.64 -60.91 63.85
C ALA A 874 7.83 -60.03 64.81
N ALA A 875 7.87 -58.71 64.63
CA ALA A 875 7.02 -57.77 65.34
C ALA A 875 5.52 -58.02 65.04
N ASP A 876 5.16 -58.36 63.80
CA ASP A 876 3.76 -58.64 63.40
C ASP A 876 3.19 -59.97 63.95
N ASN A 877 4.03 -60.97 64.28
CA ASN A 877 3.53 -62.27 64.74
C ASN A 877 3.38 -62.37 66.27
N VAL A 878 4.18 -61.64 67.05
CA VAL A 878 3.98 -61.56 68.52
C VAL A 878 2.74 -60.73 68.85
N VAL A 879 2.39 -59.75 67.99
CA VAL A 879 1.06 -59.09 67.98
C VAL A 879 -0.08 -60.12 67.89
N SER A 880 0.12 -61.30 67.27
CA SER A 880 -0.90 -62.36 67.25
C SER A 880 -0.96 -63.20 68.55
N VAL A 881 0.15 -63.32 69.28
CA VAL A 881 0.20 -63.94 70.63
C VAL A 881 -0.45 -63.02 71.66
N LEU A 882 -0.40 -61.71 71.43
CA LEU A 882 -1.09 -60.70 72.26
C LEU A 882 -2.60 -60.52 71.90
N LEU A 883 -3.08 -60.85 70.70
CA LEU A 883 -4.49 -60.64 70.25
C LEU A 883 -5.47 -61.86 70.33
N ARG A 884 -5.13 -63.06 70.86
CA ARG A 884 -6.08 -64.20 70.97
C ARG A 884 -6.27 -64.89 72.35
N SER A 885 -5.71 -64.42 73.47
CA SER A 885 -5.92 -65.03 74.81
C SER A 885 -6.31 -64.06 75.95
N HIS A 886 -6.72 -62.82 75.64
CA HIS A 886 -7.71 -62.10 76.47
C HIS A 886 -9.07 -62.87 76.56
N THR A 887 -9.14 -64.07 75.96
CA THR A 887 -10.06 -65.17 76.29
C THR A 887 -9.46 -66.20 77.28
N ALA A 888 -8.67 -65.72 78.25
CA ALA A 888 -8.58 -66.14 79.65
C ALA A 888 -7.95 -64.99 80.51
N GLY A 889 -8.80 -64.23 81.21
CA GLY A 889 -8.45 -63.08 82.10
C GLY A 889 -9.14 -61.78 81.65
N ARG A 890 -10.29 -61.44 82.24
CA ARG A 890 -11.29 -60.52 81.64
C ARG A 890 -11.74 -59.43 82.61
N GLY A 891 -11.44 -58.17 82.32
CA GLY A 891 -11.83 -57.08 83.22
C GLY A 891 -11.09 -55.81 82.93
#